data_AF-A0A9Q9RVC8-F1
#
_entry.id   AF-A0A9Q9RVC8-F1
#
_cell.length_a   1.000
_cell.length_b   1.000
_cell.length_c   1.000
_cell.angle_alpha   90.00
_cell.angle_beta   90.00
_cell.angle_gamma   90.00
#
_symmetry.space_group_name_H-M   'P 1'
#
loop_
_entity.id
_entity.type
_entity.pdbx_description
1 polymer ?
#
loop_
_entity_poly.entity_id
_entity_poly.type
_entity_poly.pdbx_seq_one_letter_code
_entity_poly.pdbx_strand_id
1 'polypeptide(L)'
;MLIDTTGQKDHRDLKIPVYMEQVEEHEEKWRLTMAVDRERYRPIIKIQDAKHHQGFSNVIYEAAFQEVFEFNLSTGITDELLTDIAQSFHLGKVSKESLREVIQRLFSIFRKNEALSLETDLLFLKNGKFMCNNSDFFFDDAARGRQQKLFSLRDKGQEIPEEVRAEKHGLVYVHMDGNIGNVVNGAGLAMATNDAISLYGGSSANFLDAGGQATKETMLQAFKIIMSDERVKAILVNIYGGITRCDMIAESIIAAASELGPLKVPMVVRLQGTNSEAGLQMLKDATLDIHAEADFGKAAQEAVRLADIGVKAERLQLKHRSIREYVDSRETSTKPEEGFNCRVMNMAALKTRLGFTNTTSYILFCIFGGILFLFSTLQLPYINIDGVFCAKGNPWSVPGECYVFQKPGLMRSGILLHLVTFLPAGALVCFQFIPALRRPKYIKFHRLNGYVVLVLSALGTVAALIIESEAMGGILSNRIGTWTLATLVTTAAVKGYVSIKYREIEKHRAWMLRAWFWATSIITMRFILVSLAHVIGHPSRSTTMSMPCTVIEYLHESFPGTRQNPYPSCAAYISGENPLQEALVTTNWDLNDLPGITAALRVGYAVGGWLGFLINATGIEIYIWKTAPPQKLKV
;
A
#
# COMPACT_ATOMS: atom_id res chain seq x y z
N MET A 1 -19.18 39.52 9.52
CA MET A 1 -17.99 40.11 8.89
C MET A 1 -17.20 38.95 8.31
N LEU A 2 -17.39 38.69 7.01
CA LEU A 2 -16.77 37.57 6.29
C LEU A 2 -15.77 38.17 5.30
N ILE A 3 -14.53 37.69 5.34
CA ILE A 3 -13.57 37.88 4.25
C ILE A 3 -13.55 36.57 3.47
N ASP A 4 -14.00 36.67 2.23
CA ASP A 4 -13.97 35.64 1.19
C ASP A 4 -12.59 35.65 0.52
N THR A 5 -11.95 34.47 0.44
CA THR A 5 -10.70 34.29 -0.31
C THR A 5 -10.67 32.95 -1.04
N THR A 6 -11.76 32.50 -1.68
CA THR A 6 -11.63 31.46 -2.71
C THR A 6 -12.73 31.61 -3.76
N GLY A 7 -12.34 32.04 -4.97
CA GLY A 7 -13.22 32.11 -6.12
C GLY A 7 -13.74 30.73 -6.55
N GLN A 8 -14.83 30.28 -5.93
CA GLN A 8 -15.64 29.14 -6.35
C GLN A 8 -17.11 29.56 -6.43
N LYS A 9 -17.80 28.96 -7.42
CA LYS A 9 -19.11 29.32 -7.95
C LYS A 9 -20.15 29.74 -6.89
N ASP A 10 -20.97 30.69 -7.30
CA ASP A 10 -22.10 31.26 -6.58
C ASP A 10 -23.00 30.18 -5.93
N HIS A 11 -22.85 29.97 -4.62
CA HIS A 11 -23.60 28.99 -3.81
C HIS A 11 -24.98 29.51 -3.37
N ARG A 12 -25.49 30.60 -3.95
CA ARG A 12 -26.67 31.33 -3.45
C ARG A 12 -28.02 30.59 -3.50
N ASP A 13 -28.12 29.42 -4.15
CA ASP A 13 -29.39 28.68 -4.31
C ASP A 13 -29.43 27.28 -3.67
N LEU A 14 -28.39 26.85 -2.91
CA LEU A 14 -28.45 25.60 -2.17
C LEU A 14 -29.37 25.76 -0.94
N LYS A 15 -30.64 25.38 -1.09
CA LYS A 15 -31.57 25.20 0.03
C LYS A 15 -31.18 23.96 0.82
N ILE A 16 -30.25 24.09 1.76
CA ILE A 16 -29.89 23.01 2.68
C ILE A 16 -31.00 22.91 3.74
N PRO A 17 -31.74 21.78 3.83
CA PRO A 17 -32.68 21.58 4.92
C PRO A 17 -31.89 21.52 6.24
N VAL A 18 -32.24 22.41 7.18
CA VAL A 18 -31.66 22.42 8.52
C VAL A 18 -32.64 21.73 9.47
N TYR A 19 -32.21 20.61 10.05
CA TYR A 19 -32.94 19.94 11.11
C TYR A 19 -32.50 20.50 12.46
N MET A 20 -33.46 20.99 13.24
CA MET A 20 -33.23 21.39 14.63
C MET A 20 -33.75 20.28 15.54
N GLU A 21 -32.84 19.66 16.27
CA GLU A 21 -33.14 18.53 17.14
C GLU A 21 -32.88 18.92 18.60
N GLN A 22 -33.64 18.35 19.51
CA GLN A 22 -33.41 18.51 20.95
C GLN A 22 -32.22 17.64 21.37
N VAL A 23 -31.27 18.23 22.11
CA VAL A 23 -30.13 17.49 22.66
C VAL A 23 -30.60 16.71 23.89
N GLU A 24 -30.47 15.39 23.84
CA GLU A 24 -30.81 14.49 24.94
C GLU A 24 -29.56 13.96 25.65
N GLU A 25 -29.55 14.04 26.98
CA GLU A 25 -28.51 13.45 27.80
C GLU A 25 -28.71 11.93 27.91
N HIS A 26 -27.64 11.16 27.65
CA HIS A 26 -27.65 9.71 27.72
C HIS A 26 -26.50 9.19 28.59
N GLU A 27 -26.72 8.04 29.21
CA GLU A 27 -25.74 7.36 30.06
C GLU A 27 -24.82 6.46 29.23
N GLU A 28 -25.39 5.78 28.24
CA GLU A 28 -24.71 4.80 27.40
C GLU A 28 -25.22 4.86 25.96
N LYS A 29 -24.39 4.43 25.01
CA LYS A 29 -24.70 4.45 23.57
C LYS A 29 -24.25 3.15 22.91
N TRP A 30 -25.15 2.56 22.12
CA TRP A 30 -24.87 1.39 21.29
C TRP A 30 -25.23 1.67 19.84
N ARG A 31 -24.75 0.80 18.96
CA ARG A 31 -25.20 0.69 17.58
C ARG A 31 -25.97 -0.60 17.41
N LEU A 32 -27.17 -0.51 16.86
CA LEU A 32 -27.99 -1.65 16.50
C LEU A 32 -28.16 -1.69 14.99
N THR A 33 -27.87 -2.85 14.40
CA THR A 33 -28.08 -3.12 12.98
C THR A 33 -29.00 -4.32 12.80
N MET A 34 -30.12 -4.14 12.11
CA MET A 34 -30.99 -5.24 11.66
C MET A 34 -30.82 -5.41 10.16
N ALA A 35 -30.28 -6.54 9.70
CA ALA A 35 -29.91 -6.71 8.29
C ALA A 35 -30.15 -8.14 7.79
N VAL A 36 -30.19 -8.32 6.47
CA VAL A 36 -30.12 -9.64 5.83
C VAL A 36 -28.67 -10.11 5.76
N ASP A 37 -28.33 -11.17 6.50
CA ASP A 37 -27.02 -11.81 6.41
C ASP A 37 -26.98 -12.76 5.20
N ARG A 38 -26.11 -12.43 4.23
CA ARG A 38 -25.96 -13.22 2.99
C ARG A 38 -25.18 -14.51 3.19
N GLU A 39 -24.31 -14.61 4.19
CA GLU A 39 -23.56 -15.83 4.49
C GLU A 39 -24.44 -16.85 5.20
N ARG A 40 -25.30 -16.36 6.11
CA ARG A 40 -26.21 -17.20 6.89
C ARG A 40 -27.56 -17.43 6.20
N TYR A 41 -27.86 -16.69 5.14
CA TYR A 41 -29.15 -16.68 4.45
C TYR A 41 -30.34 -16.39 5.37
N ARG A 42 -30.13 -15.56 6.40
CA ARG A 42 -31.11 -15.26 7.45
C ARG A 42 -31.01 -13.80 7.89
N PRO A 43 -32.10 -13.18 8.38
CA PRO A 43 -31.99 -11.87 9.00
C PRO A 43 -31.36 -11.98 10.39
N ILE A 44 -30.64 -10.92 10.75
CA ILE A 44 -29.90 -10.84 12.01
C ILE A 44 -30.12 -9.49 12.69
N ILE A 45 -29.88 -9.44 13.99
CA ILE A 45 -29.68 -8.23 14.77
C ILE A 45 -28.24 -8.26 15.28
N LYS A 46 -27.48 -7.20 15.02
CA LYS A 46 -26.14 -6.98 15.54
C LYS A 46 -26.17 -5.83 16.54
N ILE A 47 -25.47 -5.99 17.65
CA ILE A 47 -25.30 -4.93 18.67
C ILE A 47 -23.81 -4.70 18.91
N GLN A 48 -23.43 -3.43 18.95
CA GLN A 48 -22.05 -2.98 19.16
C GLN A 48 -22.02 -1.80 20.14
N ASP A 49 -21.06 -1.79 21.07
CA ASP A 49 -20.82 -0.64 21.96
C ASP A 49 -20.22 0.54 21.17
N ALA A 50 -20.86 1.72 21.24
CA ALA A 50 -20.46 2.89 20.46
C ALA A 50 -19.25 3.64 21.05
N LYS A 51 -18.77 3.32 22.26
CA LYS A 51 -17.58 3.95 22.88
C LYS A 51 -16.31 3.79 22.05
N HIS A 52 -16.26 2.80 21.17
CA HIS A 52 -15.03 2.44 20.43
C HIS A 52 -14.97 2.98 19.01
N HIS A 53 -15.97 3.74 18.55
CA HIS A 53 -16.07 4.17 17.15
C HIS A 53 -15.50 5.58 16.88
N GLN A 54 -14.46 6.02 17.61
CA GLN A 54 -13.68 7.19 17.19
C GLN A 54 -12.60 6.79 16.16
N GLY A 55 -12.99 6.74 14.89
CA GLY A 55 -12.08 7.11 13.78
C GLY A 55 -11.08 6.11 13.20
N PHE A 56 -11.29 4.79 13.26
CA PHE A 56 -10.38 3.82 12.60
C PHE A 56 -11.09 2.79 11.71
N SER A 57 -10.61 2.64 10.47
CA SER A 57 -11.10 1.70 9.44
C SER A 57 -10.40 0.34 9.48
N ASN A 58 -10.37 -0.33 10.63
CA ASN A 58 -9.75 -1.65 10.74
C ASN A 58 -10.78 -2.73 11.12
N VAL A 59 -10.97 -3.68 10.18
CA VAL A 59 -11.74 -4.94 10.26
C VAL A 59 -11.41 -5.78 11.53
N ILE A 60 -10.25 -5.54 12.16
CA ILE A 60 -9.83 -6.22 13.39
C ILE A 60 -10.59 -5.69 14.63
N TYR A 61 -11.09 -4.45 14.62
CA TYR A 61 -11.87 -3.89 15.74
C TYR A 61 -13.35 -4.27 15.68
N GLU A 62 -13.90 -4.54 14.49
CA GLU A 62 -15.28 -5.03 14.34
C GLU A 62 -15.51 -6.35 15.11
N ALA A 63 -14.50 -7.23 15.15
CA ALA A 63 -14.63 -8.53 15.82
C ALA A 63 -14.62 -8.46 17.37
N ALA A 64 -14.28 -7.33 17.99
CA ALA A 64 -13.92 -7.31 19.42
C ALA A 64 -15.10 -7.20 20.40
N PHE A 65 -16.27 -6.68 19.99
CA PHE A 65 -17.47 -6.57 20.86
C PHE A 65 -18.75 -6.54 20.00
N GLN A 66 -18.97 -7.59 19.22
CA GLN A 66 -20.17 -7.75 18.41
C GLN A 66 -20.93 -9.01 18.82
N GLU A 67 -22.15 -8.83 19.28
CA GLU A 67 -23.09 -9.93 19.48
C GLU A 67 -24.07 -9.96 18.31
N VAL A 68 -24.27 -11.17 17.76
CA VAL A 68 -25.10 -11.40 16.57
C VAL A 68 -26.23 -12.35 16.95
N PHE A 69 -27.45 -11.88 16.74
CA PHE A 69 -28.68 -12.59 17.07
C PHE A 69 -29.43 -12.93 15.79
N GLU A 70 -29.72 -14.20 15.58
CA GLU A 70 -30.45 -14.67 14.40
C GLU A 70 -31.95 -14.72 14.65
N PHE A 71 -32.75 -14.45 13.62
CA PHE A 71 -34.19 -14.69 13.68
C PHE A 71 -34.73 -15.18 12.33
N ASN A 72 -35.99 -15.63 12.31
CA ASN A 72 -36.68 -15.96 11.05
C ASN A 72 -37.74 -14.92 10.75
N LEU A 73 -37.93 -14.57 9.47
CA LEU A 73 -39.03 -13.70 9.06
C LEU A 73 -40.41 -14.30 9.34
N SER A 74 -40.54 -15.63 9.31
CA SER A 74 -41.81 -16.33 9.56
C SER A 74 -42.23 -16.30 11.03
N THR A 75 -41.28 -16.48 11.95
CA THR A 75 -41.55 -16.44 13.40
C THR A 75 -41.43 -15.04 13.98
N GLY A 76 -40.73 -14.13 13.28
CA GLY A 76 -40.43 -12.79 13.74
C GLY A 76 -39.48 -12.78 14.94
N ILE A 77 -39.55 -11.68 15.71
CA ILE A 77 -38.80 -11.47 16.94
C ILE A 77 -39.52 -12.18 18.09
N THR A 78 -38.88 -13.19 18.69
CA THR A 78 -39.43 -13.96 19.82
C THR A 78 -39.08 -13.33 21.16
N ASP A 79 -39.86 -13.64 22.21
CA ASP A 79 -39.58 -13.16 23.57
C ASP A 79 -38.25 -13.71 24.12
N GLU A 80 -37.86 -14.92 23.72
CA GLU A 80 -36.57 -15.53 24.03
C GLU A 80 -35.43 -14.71 23.43
N LEU A 81 -35.49 -14.41 22.13
CA LEU A 81 -34.52 -13.58 21.43
C LEU A 81 -34.37 -12.19 22.06
N LEU A 82 -35.50 -11.57 22.43
CA LEU A 82 -35.50 -10.28 23.13
C LEU A 82 -34.85 -10.36 24.50
N THR A 83 -35.05 -11.47 25.20
CA THR A 83 -34.45 -11.71 26.51
C THR A 83 -32.95 -11.87 26.39
N ASP A 84 -32.48 -12.59 25.38
CA ASP A 84 -31.05 -12.76 25.10
C ASP A 84 -30.40 -11.43 24.72
N ILE A 85 -31.00 -10.71 23.77
CA ILE A 85 -30.54 -9.37 23.37
C ILE A 85 -30.46 -8.43 24.59
N ALA A 86 -31.45 -8.43 25.46
CA ALA A 86 -31.46 -7.57 26.64
C ALA A 86 -30.36 -7.92 27.66
N GLN A 87 -29.89 -9.17 27.73
CA GLN A 87 -28.79 -9.56 28.62
C GLN A 87 -27.46 -8.94 28.18
N SER A 88 -27.26 -8.77 26.87
CA SER A 88 -26.03 -8.22 26.26
C SER A 88 -25.81 -6.73 26.55
N PHE A 89 -26.88 -5.99 26.85
CA PHE A 89 -26.75 -4.59 27.28
C PHE A 89 -26.28 -4.47 28.74
N HIS A 90 -26.36 -5.54 29.53
CA HIS A 90 -26.06 -5.55 30.97
C HIS A 90 -26.83 -4.52 31.81
N LEU A 91 -28.01 -4.09 31.34
CA LEU A 91 -28.85 -3.11 32.01
C LEU A 91 -29.96 -3.81 32.83
N GLY A 92 -30.33 -3.24 33.99
CA GLY A 92 -31.34 -3.81 34.90
C GLY A 92 -32.76 -3.93 34.31
N LYS A 93 -33.73 -4.42 35.11
CA LYS A 93 -35.11 -4.75 34.69
C LYS A 93 -35.87 -3.65 33.94
N VAL A 94 -35.67 -2.36 34.25
CA VAL A 94 -36.45 -1.23 33.70
C VAL A 94 -36.18 -0.99 32.21
N SER A 95 -35.01 -1.42 31.71
CA SER A 95 -34.57 -1.20 30.31
C SER A 95 -35.20 -2.19 29.30
N LYS A 96 -35.67 -3.36 29.76
CA LYS A 96 -36.06 -4.48 28.89
C LYS A 96 -37.31 -4.18 28.04
N GLU A 97 -38.32 -3.52 28.60
CA GLU A 97 -39.55 -3.20 27.88
C GLU A 97 -39.35 -2.12 26.81
N SER A 98 -38.54 -1.10 27.11
CA SER A 98 -38.21 -0.06 26.14
C SER A 98 -37.38 -0.61 24.97
N LEU A 99 -36.42 -1.49 25.26
CA LEU A 99 -35.62 -2.16 24.23
C LEU A 99 -36.49 -3.07 23.34
N ARG A 100 -37.39 -3.84 23.96
CA ARG A 100 -38.39 -4.66 23.26
C ARG A 100 -39.22 -3.83 22.29
N GLU A 101 -39.74 -2.69 22.73
CA GLU A 101 -40.53 -1.79 21.89
C GLU A 101 -39.73 -1.31 20.67
N VAL A 102 -38.48 -0.89 20.86
CA VAL A 102 -37.60 -0.44 19.78
C VAL A 102 -37.33 -1.57 18.78
N ILE A 103 -36.92 -2.74 19.24
CA ILE A 103 -36.60 -3.88 18.35
C ILE A 103 -37.83 -4.33 17.56
N GLN A 104 -39.01 -4.40 18.19
CA GLN A 104 -40.24 -4.77 17.51
C GLN A 104 -40.66 -3.73 16.46
N ARG A 105 -40.46 -2.43 16.73
CA ARG A 105 -40.73 -1.36 15.75
C ARG A 105 -39.75 -1.43 14.58
N LEU A 106 -38.47 -1.63 14.83
CA LEU A 106 -37.47 -1.83 13.79
C LEU A 106 -37.80 -3.06 12.94
N PHE A 107 -38.20 -4.18 13.55
CA PHE A 107 -38.66 -5.36 12.81
C PHE A 107 -39.90 -5.08 11.96
N SER A 108 -40.86 -4.30 12.47
CA SER A 108 -42.02 -3.88 11.68
C SER A 108 -41.59 -3.05 10.48
N ILE A 109 -40.65 -2.11 10.62
CA ILE A 109 -40.10 -1.33 9.50
C ILE A 109 -39.40 -2.28 8.51
N PHE A 110 -38.51 -3.13 9.01
CA PHE A 110 -37.72 -4.06 8.22
C PHE A 110 -38.58 -4.91 7.30
N ARG A 111 -39.66 -5.48 7.87
CA ARG A 111 -40.57 -6.36 7.14
C ARG A 111 -41.56 -5.61 6.25
N LYS A 112 -42.17 -4.51 6.73
CA LYS A 112 -43.21 -3.81 5.98
C LYS A 112 -42.66 -3.01 4.80
N ASN A 113 -41.46 -2.46 4.97
CA ASN A 113 -40.81 -1.62 3.96
C ASN A 113 -39.79 -2.39 3.11
N GLU A 114 -39.65 -3.71 3.31
CA GLU A 114 -38.71 -4.57 2.59
C GLU A 114 -37.27 -4.04 2.69
N ALA A 115 -36.84 -3.77 3.93
CA ALA A 115 -35.51 -3.28 4.20
C ALA A 115 -34.46 -4.39 4.03
N LEU A 116 -33.28 -4.00 3.57
CA LEU A 116 -32.10 -4.85 3.52
C LEU A 116 -31.20 -4.64 4.75
N SER A 117 -31.16 -3.40 5.26
CA SER A 117 -30.45 -3.02 6.47
C SER A 117 -31.14 -1.85 7.16
N LEU A 118 -31.26 -1.90 8.49
CA LEU A 118 -31.66 -0.79 9.33
C LEU A 118 -30.57 -0.60 10.38
N GLU A 119 -29.82 0.49 10.31
CA GLU A 119 -28.81 0.86 11.28
C GLU A 119 -29.30 2.06 12.10
N THR A 120 -29.11 2.04 13.41
CA THR A 120 -29.40 3.18 14.27
C THR A 120 -28.52 3.15 15.51
N ASP A 121 -28.14 4.33 15.99
CA ASP A 121 -27.59 4.44 17.33
C ASP A 121 -28.73 4.34 18.36
N LEU A 122 -28.52 3.61 19.44
CA LEU A 122 -29.42 3.50 20.59
C LEU A 122 -28.81 4.25 21.78
N LEU A 123 -29.47 5.31 22.21
CA LEU A 123 -29.13 6.08 23.40
C LEU A 123 -29.92 5.55 24.59
N PHE A 124 -29.25 5.18 25.67
CA PHE A 124 -29.91 4.87 26.95
C PHE A 124 -29.97 6.12 27.80
N LEU A 125 -31.18 6.61 28.01
CA LEU A 125 -31.45 7.86 28.70
C LEU A 125 -31.51 7.66 30.22
N LYS A 126 -31.28 8.72 30.98
CA LYS A 126 -31.37 8.73 32.47
C LYS A 126 -32.72 8.26 33.03
N ASN A 127 -33.79 8.31 32.22
CA ASN A 127 -35.12 7.83 32.60
C ASN A 127 -35.31 6.30 32.38
N GLY A 128 -34.24 5.58 32.01
CA GLY A 128 -34.25 4.13 31.80
C GLY A 128 -34.84 3.68 30.47
N LYS A 129 -35.04 4.59 29.51
CA LYS A 129 -35.57 4.27 28.17
C LYS A 129 -34.49 4.35 27.10
N PHE A 130 -34.74 3.63 26.01
CA PHE A 130 -33.95 3.73 24.78
C PHE A 130 -34.56 4.72 23.80
N MET A 131 -33.70 5.48 23.14
CA MET A 131 -34.04 6.36 22.04
C MET A 131 -33.16 6.06 20.83
N CYS A 132 -33.77 5.92 19.65
CA CYS A 132 -33.05 5.83 18.40
C CYS A 132 -32.51 7.22 18.01
N ASN A 133 -31.24 7.28 17.64
CA ASN A 133 -30.59 8.45 17.08
C ASN A 133 -29.79 8.06 15.83
N ASN A 134 -29.59 8.98 14.88
CA ASN A 134 -28.80 8.77 13.66
C ASN A 134 -29.11 7.44 12.96
N SER A 135 -30.30 7.34 12.36
CA SER A 135 -30.72 6.13 11.66
C SER A 135 -30.37 6.18 10.17
N ASP A 136 -29.76 5.11 9.65
CA ASP A 136 -29.52 4.89 8.21
C ASP A 136 -30.20 3.59 7.77
N PHE A 137 -31.21 3.73 6.91
CA PHE A 137 -32.09 2.65 6.52
C PHE A 137 -31.98 2.40 5.01
N PHE A 138 -31.57 1.19 4.65
CA PHE A 138 -31.40 0.75 3.28
C PHE A 138 -32.52 -0.22 2.87
N PHE A 139 -33.22 0.10 1.78
CA PHE A 139 -34.38 -0.64 1.29
C PHE A 139 -34.09 -1.33 -0.04
N ASP A 140 -34.79 -2.43 -0.31
CA ASP A 140 -34.61 -3.18 -1.56
C ASP A 140 -35.20 -2.43 -2.77
N ASP A 141 -34.37 -2.06 -3.73
CA ASP A 141 -34.79 -1.45 -5.00
C ASP A 141 -35.78 -2.33 -5.78
N ALA A 142 -35.71 -3.65 -5.65
CA ALA A 142 -36.65 -4.57 -6.30
C ALA A 142 -38.07 -4.45 -5.73
N ALA A 143 -38.24 -3.88 -4.54
CA ALA A 143 -39.53 -3.62 -3.91
C ALA A 143 -40.19 -2.33 -4.42
N ARG A 144 -39.54 -1.54 -5.28
CA ARG A 144 -40.03 -0.24 -5.78
C ARG A 144 -41.46 -0.27 -6.31
N GLY A 145 -41.83 -1.33 -7.03
CA GLY A 145 -43.19 -1.50 -7.56
C GLY A 145 -44.27 -1.65 -6.47
N ARG A 146 -43.90 -2.22 -5.31
CA ARG A 146 -44.79 -2.45 -4.15
C ARG A 146 -44.70 -1.33 -3.11
N GLN A 147 -43.61 -0.57 -3.09
CA GLN A 147 -43.29 0.43 -2.07
C GLN A 147 -43.33 1.87 -2.61
N GLN A 148 -44.27 2.20 -3.50
CA GLN A 148 -44.30 3.49 -4.22
C GLN A 148 -44.23 4.72 -3.29
N LYS A 149 -44.94 4.70 -2.17
CA LYS A 149 -44.91 5.80 -1.18
C LYS A 149 -43.51 6.02 -0.62
N LEU A 150 -42.78 4.94 -0.29
CA LEU A 150 -41.42 5.03 0.23
C LEU A 150 -40.47 5.62 -0.81
N PHE A 151 -40.50 5.09 -2.03
CA PHE A 151 -39.62 5.55 -3.12
C PHE A 151 -39.98 6.97 -3.61
N SER A 152 -41.19 7.46 -3.34
CA SER A 152 -41.57 8.86 -3.60
C SER A 152 -40.86 9.87 -2.68
N LEU A 153 -40.29 9.40 -1.55
CA LEU A 153 -39.52 10.23 -0.62
C LEU A 153 -38.05 10.44 -1.05
N ARG A 154 -37.60 9.77 -2.12
CA ARG A 154 -36.22 9.86 -2.62
C ARG A 154 -35.90 11.28 -3.10
N ASP A 155 -34.92 11.91 -2.46
CA ASP A 155 -34.43 13.24 -2.85
C ASP A 155 -33.29 13.12 -3.88
N LYS A 156 -33.67 13.22 -5.16
CA LYS A 156 -32.72 13.18 -6.28
C LYS A 156 -31.81 14.41 -6.36
N GLY A 157 -32.08 15.47 -5.61
CA GLY A 157 -31.25 16.68 -5.58
C GLY A 157 -29.92 16.49 -4.87
N GLN A 158 -29.81 15.46 -4.01
CA GLN A 158 -28.58 15.10 -3.29
C GLN A 158 -27.73 14.04 -4.03
N GLU A 159 -28.25 13.49 -5.13
CA GLU A 159 -27.61 12.42 -5.89
C GLU A 159 -26.81 12.98 -7.08
N ILE A 160 -25.96 12.14 -7.66
CA ILE A 160 -25.15 12.51 -8.84
C ILE A 160 -26.08 12.69 -10.06
N PRO A 161 -26.13 13.89 -10.69
CA PRO A 161 -27.08 14.18 -11.76
C PRO A 161 -26.97 13.24 -12.97
N GLU A 162 -25.77 12.75 -13.28
CA GLU A 162 -25.51 11.78 -14.36
C GLU A 162 -26.19 10.43 -14.09
N GLU A 163 -26.12 9.94 -12.84
CA GLU A 163 -26.73 8.68 -12.40
C GLU A 163 -28.25 8.77 -12.48
N VAL A 164 -28.82 9.89 -12.01
CA VAL A 164 -30.26 10.17 -12.10
C VAL A 164 -30.74 10.27 -13.55
N ARG A 165 -29.92 10.84 -14.45
CA ARG A 165 -30.23 10.91 -15.90
C ARG A 165 -30.17 9.53 -16.53
N ALA A 166 -29.17 8.72 -16.21
CA ALA A 166 -29.00 7.36 -16.71
C ALA A 166 -30.19 6.46 -16.34
N GLU A 167 -30.63 6.53 -15.08
CA GLU A 167 -31.74 5.72 -14.56
C GLU A 167 -33.04 5.92 -15.35
N LYS A 168 -33.32 7.14 -15.84
CA LYS A 168 -34.53 7.44 -16.66
C LYS A 168 -34.57 6.65 -17.96
N HIS A 169 -33.42 6.19 -18.44
CA HIS A 169 -33.28 5.42 -19.67
C HIS A 169 -33.00 3.94 -19.41
N GLY A 170 -33.16 3.48 -18.16
CA GLY A 170 -32.89 2.09 -17.77
C GLY A 170 -31.40 1.73 -17.78
N LEU A 171 -30.52 2.73 -17.74
CA LEU A 171 -29.07 2.54 -17.67
C LEU A 171 -28.64 2.53 -16.21
N VAL A 172 -27.78 1.59 -15.83
CA VAL A 172 -27.12 1.60 -14.52
C VAL A 172 -25.77 2.26 -14.71
N TYR A 173 -25.67 3.52 -14.30
CA TYR A 173 -24.46 4.33 -14.37
C TYR A 173 -23.93 4.57 -12.96
N VAL A 174 -22.61 4.46 -12.78
CA VAL A 174 -21.93 4.90 -11.56
C VAL A 174 -20.75 5.76 -11.96
N HIS A 175 -20.64 6.95 -11.37
CA HIS A 175 -19.52 7.85 -11.60
C HIS A 175 -18.21 7.29 -11.03
N MET A 176 -17.10 7.43 -11.76
CA MET A 176 -15.77 7.02 -11.31
C MET A 176 -14.72 8.10 -11.63
N ASP A 177 -13.53 8.02 -11.02
CA ASP A 177 -12.49 9.07 -11.11
C ASP A 177 -11.47 8.88 -12.25
N GLY A 178 -11.87 8.23 -13.35
CA GLY A 178 -11.01 7.97 -14.50
C GLY A 178 -11.25 8.86 -15.71
N ASN A 179 -10.67 8.44 -16.83
CA ASN A 179 -10.68 9.16 -18.10
C ASN A 179 -11.06 8.29 -19.30
N ILE A 180 -11.42 7.03 -19.09
CA ILE A 180 -11.92 6.13 -20.13
C ILE A 180 -13.40 5.87 -19.85
N GLY A 181 -14.26 6.41 -20.70
CA GLY A 181 -15.69 6.10 -20.64
C GLY A 181 -15.93 4.67 -21.09
N ASN A 182 -16.92 3.97 -20.55
CA ASN A 182 -17.35 2.68 -21.11
C ASN A 182 -18.86 2.54 -21.22
N VAL A 183 -19.27 1.72 -22.19
CA VAL A 183 -20.65 1.29 -22.40
C VAL A 183 -20.65 -0.22 -22.58
N VAL A 184 -21.34 -0.93 -21.70
CA VAL A 184 -21.29 -2.39 -21.65
C VAL A 184 -22.70 -2.94 -21.46
N ASN A 185 -22.97 -4.15 -21.93
CA ASN A 185 -24.21 -4.86 -21.61
C ASN A 185 -23.97 -5.98 -20.58
N GLY A 186 -24.64 -5.88 -19.45
CA GLY A 186 -24.53 -6.77 -18.30
C GLY A 186 -23.55 -6.30 -17.24
N ALA A 187 -24.03 -6.15 -16.00
CA ALA A 187 -23.26 -5.67 -14.87
C ALA A 187 -21.93 -6.42 -14.63
N GLY A 188 -21.91 -7.74 -14.78
CA GLY A 188 -20.69 -8.54 -14.64
C GLY A 188 -19.64 -8.21 -15.71
N LEU A 189 -20.07 -8.00 -16.96
CA LEU A 189 -19.17 -7.60 -18.04
C LEU A 189 -18.73 -6.14 -17.88
N ALA A 190 -19.58 -5.26 -17.34
CA ALA A 190 -19.24 -3.87 -17.06
C ALA A 190 -18.14 -3.79 -15.97
N MET A 191 -18.28 -4.56 -14.88
CA MET A 191 -17.22 -4.70 -13.87
C MET A 191 -15.93 -5.27 -14.48
N ALA A 192 -16.02 -6.35 -15.26
CA ALA A 192 -14.87 -6.94 -15.92
C ALA A 192 -14.19 -6.00 -16.94
N THR A 193 -14.95 -5.08 -17.54
CA THR A 193 -14.43 -4.07 -18.47
C THR A 193 -13.64 -2.99 -17.72
N ASN A 194 -14.16 -2.54 -16.57
CA ASN A 194 -13.42 -1.66 -15.66
C ASN A 194 -12.13 -2.33 -15.16
N ASP A 195 -12.21 -3.60 -14.78
CA ASP A 195 -11.06 -4.37 -14.35
C ASP A 195 -10.04 -4.57 -15.48
N ALA A 196 -10.49 -4.81 -16.72
CA ALA A 196 -9.62 -4.93 -17.87
C ALA A 196 -8.90 -3.61 -18.20
N ILE A 197 -9.62 -2.48 -18.15
CA ILE A 197 -9.01 -1.15 -18.29
C ILE A 197 -7.94 -0.92 -17.23
N SER A 198 -8.25 -1.23 -15.96
CA SER A 198 -7.34 -1.12 -14.82
C SER A 198 -6.12 -2.06 -14.94
N LEU A 199 -6.35 -3.31 -15.38
CA LEU A 199 -5.31 -4.31 -15.62
C LEU A 199 -4.27 -3.82 -16.63
N TYR A 200 -4.69 -3.07 -17.64
CA TYR A 200 -3.81 -2.45 -18.63
C TYR A 200 -3.33 -1.04 -18.27
N GLY A 201 -3.61 -0.58 -17.05
CA GLY A 201 -3.07 0.65 -16.47
C GLY A 201 -3.86 1.92 -16.80
N GLY A 202 -5.06 1.82 -17.35
CA GLY A 202 -5.98 2.95 -17.49
C GLY A 202 -6.93 3.09 -16.29
N SER A 203 -7.77 4.12 -16.33
CA SER A 203 -8.79 4.37 -15.30
C SER A 203 -10.14 4.61 -15.94
N SER A 204 -11.16 3.85 -15.54
CA SER A 204 -12.54 4.06 -16.00
C SER A 204 -13.12 5.34 -15.42
N ALA A 205 -13.72 6.18 -16.26
CA ALA A 205 -14.47 7.37 -15.87
C ALA A 205 -15.85 7.03 -15.32
N ASN A 206 -16.36 5.83 -15.62
CA ASN A 206 -17.64 5.36 -15.17
C ASN A 206 -17.72 3.84 -15.11
N PHE A 207 -18.76 3.33 -14.46
CA PHE A 207 -19.37 2.05 -14.75
C PHE A 207 -20.68 2.32 -15.51
N LEU A 208 -20.95 1.62 -16.61
CA LEU A 208 -22.25 1.71 -17.28
C LEU A 208 -22.69 0.35 -17.82
N ASP A 209 -23.78 -0.15 -17.25
CA ASP A 209 -24.54 -1.27 -17.79
C ASP A 209 -25.77 -0.75 -18.54
N ALA A 210 -25.79 -0.97 -19.86
CA ALA A 210 -26.88 -0.63 -20.75
C ALA A 210 -28.02 -1.67 -20.74
N GLY A 211 -27.93 -2.68 -19.89
CA GLY A 211 -28.88 -3.78 -19.78
C GLY A 211 -28.76 -4.76 -20.96
N GLY A 212 -29.73 -5.65 -21.10
CA GLY A 212 -29.72 -6.70 -22.12
C GLY A 212 -29.96 -6.25 -23.57
N GLN A 213 -30.25 -4.96 -23.82
CA GLN A 213 -30.55 -4.45 -25.17
C GLN A 213 -29.78 -3.17 -25.50
N ALA A 214 -28.86 -3.30 -26.45
CA ALA A 214 -28.09 -2.21 -27.04
C ALA A 214 -28.87 -1.54 -28.20
N THR A 215 -30.00 -0.89 -27.90
CA THR A 215 -30.78 -0.16 -28.92
C THR A 215 -30.12 1.18 -29.28
N LYS A 216 -30.57 1.80 -30.38
CA LYS A 216 -30.10 3.13 -30.79
C LYS A 216 -30.32 4.16 -29.68
N GLU A 217 -31.50 4.17 -29.06
CA GLU A 217 -31.88 5.15 -28.03
C GLU A 217 -31.02 4.99 -26.77
N THR A 218 -30.82 3.76 -26.29
CA THR A 218 -30.00 3.51 -25.09
C THR A 218 -28.54 3.87 -25.32
N MET A 219 -27.99 3.53 -26.49
CA MET A 219 -26.64 3.92 -26.90
C MET A 219 -26.46 5.43 -27.02
N LEU A 220 -27.42 6.12 -27.64
CA LEU A 220 -27.39 7.57 -27.77
C LEU A 220 -27.37 8.26 -26.41
N GLN A 221 -28.21 7.83 -25.46
CA GLN A 221 -28.23 8.41 -24.12
C GLN A 221 -26.95 8.08 -23.33
N ALA A 222 -26.45 6.85 -23.43
CA ALA A 222 -25.18 6.47 -22.82
C ALA A 222 -24.02 7.35 -23.30
N PHE A 223 -23.92 7.57 -24.62
CA PHE A 223 -22.90 8.45 -25.19
C PHE A 223 -23.10 9.91 -24.78
N LYS A 224 -24.33 10.44 -24.71
CA LYS A 224 -24.59 11.80 -24.20
C LYS A 224 -24.11 11.98 -22.77
N ILE A 225 -24.33 10.99 -21.91
CA ILE A 225 -23.90 11.03 -20.51
C ILE A 225 -22.38 11.01 -20.45
N ILE A 226 -21.73 10.05 -21.10
CA ILE A 226 -20.27 9.90 -21.10
C ILE A 226 -19.58 11.12 -21.71
N MET A 227 -20.06 11.63 -22.83
CA MET A 227 -19.47 12.79 -23.51
C MET A 227 -19.74 14.12 -22.80
N SER A 228 -20.63 14.15 -21.81
CA SER A 228 -20.80 15.34 -20.95
C SER A 228 -19.68 15.47 -19.90
N ASP A 229 -18.90 14.42 -19.69
CA ASP A 229 -17.75 14.42 -18.81
C ASP A 229 -16.46 14.77 -19.59
N GLU A 230 -15.92 15.97 -19.35
CA GLU A 230 -14.72 16.49 -20.01
C GLU A 230 -13.44 15.69 -19.68
N ARG A 231 -13.47 14.88 -18.62
CA ARG A 231 -12.35 14.00 -18.23
C ARG A 231 -12.19 12.84 -19.20
N VAL A 232 -13.27 12.42 -19.87
CA VAL A 232 -13.25 11.30 -20.80
C VAL A 232 -12.38 11.64 -22.01
N LYS A 233 -11.37 10.81 -22.29
CA LYS A 233 -10.42 10.94 -23.41
C LYS A 233 -10.48 9.78 -24.41
N ALA A 234 -11.18 8.70 -24.07
CA ALA A 234 -11.53 7.60 -24.99
C ALA A 234 -12.78 6.89 -24.46
N ILE A 235 -13.52 6.23 -25.36
CA ILE A 235 -14.70 5.42 -25.00
C ILE A 235 -14.45 3.96 -25.39
N LEU A 236 -14.70 3.03 -24.47
CA LEU A 236 -14.71 1.59 -24.74
C LEU A 236 -16.14 1.05 -24.71
N VAL A 237 -16.66 0.69 -25.88
CA VAL A 237 -17.93 -0.03 -26.02
C VAL A 237 -17.62 -1.53 -26.06
N ASN A 238 -18.07 -2.29 -25.08
CA ASN A 238 -17.85 -3.74 -25.01
C ASN A 238 -19.19 -4.46 -24.94
N ILE A 239 -19.63 -5.02 -26.06
CA ILE A 239 -20.95 -5.64 -26.16
C ILE A 239 -20.83 -7.12 -26.53
N TYR A 240 -21.48 -7.97 -25.73
CA TYR A 240 -21.70 -9.37 -26.05
C TYR A 240 -23.14 -9.53 -26.57
N GLY A 241 -23.32 -9.83 -27.85
CA GLY A 241 -24.60 -9.77 -28.55
C GLY A 241 -25.75 -10.53 -27.88
N GLY A 242 -25.46 -11.66 -27.23
CA GLY A 242 -26.47 -12.42 -26.50
C GLY A 242 -27.65 -12.79 -27.42
N ILE A 243 -28.82 -12.19 -27.16
CA ILE A 243 -30.04 -12.38 -27.97
C ILE A 243 -30.03 -11.51 -29.25
N THR A 244 -29.33 -10.37 -29.25
CA THR A 244 -29.26 -9.44 -30.39
C THR A 244 -28.01 -9.72 -31.24
N ARG A 245 -28.18 -9.76 -32.56
CA ARG A 245 -27.04 -9.96 -33.48
C ARG A 245 -26.12 -8.72 -33.50
N CYS A 246 -24.82 -8.94 -33.64
CA CYS A 246 -23.83 -7.87 -33.56
C CYS A 246 -23.88 -6.88 -34.73
N ASP A 247 -24.38 -7.27 -35.90
CA ASP A 247 -24.64 -6.37 -37.03
C ASP A 247 -25.70 -5.30 -36.68
N MET A 248 -26.80 -5.70 -36.05
CA MET A 248 -27.84 -4.76 -35.57
C MET A 248 -27.34 -3.82 -34.46
N ILE A 249 -26.43 -4.32 -33.62
CA ILE A 249 -25.78 -3.52 -32.57
C ILE A 249 -24.83 -2.51 -33.20
N ALA A 250 -24.06 -2.91 -34.20
CA ALA A 250 -23.20 -2.01 -34.97
C ALA A 250 -24.01 -0.90 -35.65
N GLU A 251 -25.15 -1.22 -36.26
CA GLU A 251 -26.08 -0.21 -36.82
C GLU A 251 -26.54 0.79 -35.74
N SER A 252 -26.89 0.30 -34.55
CA SER A 252 -27.33 1.15 -33.45
C SER A 252 -26.22 2.08 -32.95
N ILE A 253 -24.98 1.58 -32.84
CA ILE A 253 -23.81 2.37 -32.45
C ILE A 253 -23.50 3.44 -33.50
N ILE A 254 -23.48 3.07 -34.78
CA ILE A 254 -23.21 4.00 -35.89
C ILE A 254 -24.29 5.09 -35.92
N ALA A 255 -25.57 4.71 -35.86
CA ALA A 255 -26.67 5.66 -35.87
C ALA A 255 -26.64 6.63 -34.67
N ALA A 256 -26.32 6.13 -33.48
CA ALA A 256 -26.19 6.96 -32.28
C ALA A 256 -24.98 7.91 -32.39
N ALA A 257 -23.82 7.42 -32.84
CA ALA A 257 -22.62 8.22 -33.02
C ALA A 257 -22.79 9.30 -34.10
N SER A 258 -23.43 8.97 -35.23
CA SER A 258 -23.73 9.94 -36.29
C SER A 258 -24.68 11.05 -35.83
N GLU A 259 -25.68 10.72 -35.00
CA GLU A 259 -26.63 11.71 -34.46
C GLU A 259 -25.98 12.71 -33.48
N LEU A 260 -24.91 12.30 -32.79
CA LEU A 260 -24.12 13.18 -31.92
C LEU A 260 -23.22 14.15 -32.69
N GLY A 261 -22.98 13.88 -33.98
CA GLY A 261 -21.99 14.57 -34.77
C GLY A 261 -20.57 14.05 -34.54
N PRO A 262 -19.52 14.82 -34.91
CA PRO A 262 -18.14 14.38 -34.80
C PRO A 262 -17.78 14.00 -33.35
N LEU A 263 -17.33 12.76 -33.14
CA LEU A 263 -16.87 12.30 -31.84
C LEU A 263 -15.64 13.11 -31.41
N LYS A 264 -15.71 13.73 -30.23
CA LYS A 264 -14.61 14.52 -29.66
C LYS A 264 -13.44 13.67 -29.17
N VAL A 265 -13.70 12.38 -28.94
CA VAL A 265 -12.77 11.40 -28.41
C VAL A 265 -12.89 10.10 -29.20
N PRO A 266 -11.78 9.36 -29.38
CA PRO A 266 -11.81 8.11 -30.13
C PRO A 266 -12.63 7.04 -29.38
N MET A 267 -13.26 6.17 -30.15
CA MET A 267 -14.09 5.09 -29.63
C MET A 267 -13.50 3.73 -30.02
N VAL A 268 -13.32 2.84 -29.05
CA VAL A 268 -12.99 1.44 -29.28
C VAL A 268 -14.26 0.62 -29.11
N VAL A 269 -14.61 -0.19 -30.10
CA VAL A 269 -15.81 -1.02 -30.06
C VAL A 269 -15.39 -2.48 -30.18
N ARG A 270 -15.81 -3.26 -29.19
CA ARG A 270 -15.68 -4.71 -29.18
C ARG A 270 -17.05 -5.37 -29.21
N LEU A 271 -17.26 -6.19 -30.23
CA LEU A 271 -18.48 -6.97 -30.43
C LEU A 271 -18.15 -8.46 -30.44
N GLN A 272 -18.92 -9.25 -29.70
CA GLN A 272 -18.81 -10.71 -29.71
C GLN A 272 -20.20 -11.35 -29.71
N GLY A 273 -20.41 -12.37 -30.55
CA GLY A 273 -21.69 -13.06 -30.68
C GLY A 273 -22.03 -13.38 -32.15
N THR A 274 -23.31 -13.65 -32.41
CA THR A 274 -23.81 -13.91 -33.77
C THR A 274 -23.56 -12.69 -34.67
N ASN A 275 -23.02 -12.92 -35.87
CA ASN A 275 -22.65 -11.88 -36.84
C ASN A 275 -21.60 -10.87 -36.33
N SER A 276 -20.75 -11.24 -35.37
CA SER A 276 -19.72 -10.33 -34.85
C SER A 276 -18.76 -9.83 -35.92
N GLU A 277 -18.31 -10.71 -36.82
CA GLU A 277 -17.40 -10.34 -37.91
C GLU A 277 -18.04 -9.30 -38.85
N ALA A 278 -19.30 -9.51 -39.24
CA ALA A 278 -20.06 -8.56 -40.05
C ALA A 278 -20.24 -7.21 -39.33
N GLY A 279 -20.64 -7.23 -38.04
CA GLY A 279 -20.80 -6.00 -37.26
C GLY A 279 -19.49 -5.23 -37.07
N LEU A 280 -18.37 -5.93 -36.82
CA LEU A 280 -17.05 -5.31 -36.74
C LEU A 280 -16.60 -4.73 -38.09
N GLN A 281 -16.95 -5.38 -39.21
CA GLN A 281 -16.66 -4.86 -40.55
C GLN A 281 -17.46 -3.58 -40.82
N MET A 282 -18.76 -3.55 -40.48
CA MET A 282 -19.60 -2.35 -40.59
C MET A 282 -19.02 -1.15 -39.81
N LEU A 283 -18.47 -1.40 -38.62
CA LEU A 283 -17.83 -0.36 -37.81
C LEU A 283 -16.52 0.16 -38.42
N LYS A 284 -15.76 -0.69 -39.12
CA LYS A 284 -14.52 -0.27 -39.83
C LYS A 284 -14.82 0.54 -41.08
N ASP A 285 -15.90 0.19 -41.78
CA ASP A 285 -16.30 0.86 -43.01
C ASP A 285 -17.03 2.19 -42.73
N ALA A 286 -17.47 2.40 -41.50
CA ALA A 286 -18.05 3.67 -41.06
C ALA A 286 -16.99 4.79 -41.08
N THR A 287 -17.32 5.94 -41.65
CA THR A 287 -16.47 7.15 -41.63
C THR A 287 -16.55 7.86 -40.28
N LEU A 288 -16.34 7.11 -39.20
CA LEU A 288 -16.35 7.57 -37.81
C LEU A 288 -15.03 7.11 -37.17
N ASP A 289 -14.50 7.86 -36.19
CA ASP A 289 -13.25 7.54 -35.48
C ASP A 289 -13.44 6.36 -34.51
N ILE A 290 -13.74 5.18 -35.09
CA ILE A 290 -14.11 3.95 -34.42
C ILE A 290 -13.06 2.88 -34.69
N HIS A 291 -12.49 2.34 -33.62
CA HIS A 291 -11.56 1.22 -33.62
C HIS A 291 -12.32 -0.08 -33.30
N ALA A 292 -12.54 -0.91 -34.30
CA ALA A 292 -13.20 -2.20 -34.11
C ALA A 292 -12.20 -3.32 -33.74
N GLU A 293 -12.39 -3.98 -32.60
CA GLU A 293 -11.52 -5.06 -32.11
C GLU A 293 -12.37 -6.21 -31.54
N ALA A 294 -12.05 -7.47 -31.87
CA ALA A 294 -12.80 -8.63 -31.39
C ALA A 294 -12.32 -9.12 -30.02
N ASP A 295 -11.00 -9.06 -29.81
CA ASP A 295 -10.37 -9.53 -28.57
C ASP A 295 -10.57 -8.52 -27.44
N PHE A 296 -11.12 -8.99 -26.32
CA PHE A 296 -11.42 -8.13 -25.19
C PHE A 296 -10.16 -7.48 -24.58
N GLY A 297 -9.06 -8.25 -24.48
CA GLY A 297 -7.81 -7.73 -23.93
C GLY A 297 -7.20 -6.63 -24.80
N LYS A 298 -7.19 -6.83 -26.12
CA LYS A 298 -6.72 -5.83 -27.08
C LYS A 298 -7.60 -4.59 -27.11
N ALA A 299 -8.92 -4.74 -27.05
CA ALA A 299 -9.84 -3.61 -27.03
C ALA A 299 -9.60 -2.71 -25.80
N ALA A 300 -9.40 -3.32 -24.63
CA ALA A 300 -9.05 -2.58 -23.42
C ALA A 300 -7.68 -1.91 -23.53
N GLN A 301 -6.64 -2.61 -24.00
CA GLN A 301 -5.31 -2.00 -24.22
C GLN A 301 -5.37 -0.81 -25.19
N GLU A 302 -6.15 -0.92 -26.25
CA GLU A 302 -6.29 0.14 -27.24
C GLU A 302 -7.02 1.36 -26.68
N ALA A 303 -8.09 1.16 -25.91
CA ALA A 303 -8.78 2.25 -25.22
C ALA A 303 -7.84 3.00 -24.26
N VAL A 304 -7.02 2.27 -23.50
CA VAL A 304 -5.98 2.86 -22.64
C VAL A 304 -4.97 3.66 -23.45
N ARG A 305 -4.45 3.08 -24.54
CA ARG A 305 -3.48 3.75 -25.41
C ARG A 305 -4.03 5.07 -25.97
N LEU A 306 -5.28 5.06 -26.43
CA LEU A 306 -5.95 6.23 -27.00
C LEU A 306 -6.21 7.32 -25.96
N ALA A 307 -6.69 6.96 -24.76
CA ALA A 307 -6.86 7.91 -23.67
C ALA A 307 -5.54 8.56 -23.26
N ASP A 308 -4.46 7.78 -23.19
CA ASP A 308 -3.10 8.28 -22.92
C ASP A 308 -2.62 9.31 -23.95
N ILE A 309 -2.98 9.12 -25.22
CA ILE A 309 -2.69 10.08 -26.29
C ILE A 309 -3.50 11.36 -26.08
N GLY A 310 -4.80 11.23 -25.77
CA GLY A 310 -5.68 12.36 -25.47
C GLY A 310 -5.15 13.23 -24.32
N VAL A 311 -4.73 12.62 -23.21
CA VAL A 311 -4.14 13.33 -22.06
C VAL A 311 -2.84 14.05 -22.45
N LYS A 312 -1.99 13.41 -23.26
CA LYS A 312 -0.73 14.04 -23.74
C LYS A 312 -1.01 15.23 -24.66
N ALA A 313 -1.97 15.10 -25.57
CA ALA A 313 -2.36 16.16 -26.49
C ALA A 313 -2.90 17.39 -25.73
N GLU A 314 -3.78 17.19 -24.75
CA GLU A 314 -4.30 18.25 -23.90
C GLU A 314 -3.20 18.94 -23.09
N ARG A 315 -2.26 18.17 -22.50
CA ARG A 315 -1.11 18.74 -21.79
C ARG A 315 -0.18 19.54 -22.71
N LEU A 316 0.00 19.12 -23.96
CA LEU A 316 0.77 19.87 -24.96
C LEU A 316 0.07 21.17 -25.36
N GLN A 317 -1.25 21.14 -25.55
CA GLN A 317 -2.05 22.34 -25.84
C GLN A 317 -2.01 23.34 -24.67
N LEU A 318 -2.13 22.87 -23.43
CA LEU A 318 -2.00 23.70 -22.23
C LEU A 318 -0.60 24.31 -22.12
N LYS A 319 0.46 23.54 -22.46
CA LYS A 319 1.83 24.05 -22.49
C LYS A 319 2.05 25.09 -23.59
N HIS A 320 1.44 24.90 -24.77
CA HIS A 320 1.49 25.90 -25.84
C HIS A 320 0.73 27.18 -25.47
N ARG A 321 -0.44 27.07 -24.81
CA ARG A 321 -1.21 28.22 -24.31
C ARG A 321 -0.43 28.97 -23.23
N SER A 322 0.15 28.26 -22.25
CA SER A 322 0.93 28.90 -21.19
C SER A 322 2.23 29.54 -21.70
N ILE A 323 2.87 28.94 -22.72
CA ILE A 323 4.01 29.57 -23.41
C ILE A 323 3.55 30.83 -24.16
N ARG A 324 2.38 30.81 -24.82
CA ARG A 324 1.84 31.97 -25.55
C ARG A 324 1.50 33.13 -24.60
N GLU A 325 0.83 32.83 -23.49
CA GLU A 325 0.56 33.81 -22.42
C GLU A 325 1.85 34.32 -21.74
N TYR A 326 2.87 33.47 -21.61
CA TYR A 326 4.19 33.85 -21.10
C TYR A 326 5.01 34.70 -22.09
N VAL A 327 4.85 34.48 -23.40
CA VAL A 327 5.50 35.26 -24.46
C VAL A 327 4.82 36.62 -24.62
N ASP A 328 3.49 36.69 -24.58
CA ASP A 328 2.74 37.97 -24.58
C ASP A 328 3.07 38.84 -23.35
N SER A 329 3.34 38.23 -22.20
CA SER A 329 3.75 38.95 -20.98
C SER A 329 5.23 39.35 -20.93
N ARG A 330 6.04 38.94 -21.92
CA ARG A 330 7.48 39.27 -22.00
C ARG A 330 7.86 40.31 -23.05
N GLU A 331 6.94 40.78 -23.89
CA GLU A 331 7.19 41.93 -24.78
C GLU A 331 7.31 43.28 -24.03
N THR A 332 7.20 43.27 -22.70
CA THR A 332 7.33 44.46 -21.84
C THR A 332 8.37 44.33 -20.72
N SER A 333 9.53 43.68 -20.91
CA SER A 333 10.68 43.96 -20.02
C SER A 333 12.02 43.42 -20.53
N THR A 334 13.06 44.25 -20.40
CA THR A 334 14.43 44.10 -20.89
C THR A 334 15.32 43.08 -20.17
N LYS A 335 16.17 42.44 -20.99
CA LYS A 335 17.51 41.81 -20.80
C LYS A 335 17.72 40.65 -19.80
N PRO A 336 18.55 39.63 -20.17
CA PRO A 336 18.74 38.42 -19.38
C PRO A 336 20.01 38.45 -18.51
N GLU A 337 19.94 37.82 -17.33
CA GLU A 337 21.12 37.31 -16.62
C GLU A 337 21.15 35.78 -16.66
N GLU A 338 22.35 35.26 -16.88
CA GLU A 338 22.70 33.85 -16.93
C GLU A 338 22.74 33.26 -15.50
N GLY A 339 21.97 32.20 -15.27
CA GLY A 339 21.92 31.49 -14.00
C GLY A 339 21.77 29.98 -14.20
N PHE A 340 22.82 29.26 -13.81
CA PHE A 340 23.01 27.81 -13.70
C PHE A 340 21.75 26.92 -13.74
N ASN A 341 21.67 26.07 -14.76
CA ASN A 341 20.54 25.16 -15.00
C ASN A 341 20.82 23.79 -14.36
N CYS A 342 20.38 23.58 -13.11
CA CYS A 342 20.32 22.24 -12.53
C CYS A 342 19.03 21.57 -13.02
N ARG A 343 19.13 20.73 -14.07
CA ARG A 343 18.01 19.91 -14.57
C ARG A 343 17.57 18.91 -13.51
N VAL A 344 16.62 19.29 -12.66
CA VAL A 344 15.88 18.33 -11.83
C VAL A 344 15.06 17.44 -12.76
N MET A 345 15.50 16.19 -12.93
CA MET A 345 14.77 15.20 -13.71
C MET A 345 13.43 14.92 -13.04
N ASN A 346 12.34 15.14 -13.76
CA ASN A 346 10.98 14.87 -13.29
C ASN A 346 10.87 13.38 -12.84
N MET A 347 10.44 13.14 -11.60
CA MET A 347 10.30 11.80 -11.00
C MET A 347 9.43 10.86 -11.85
N ALA A 348 8.42 11.40 -12.55
CA ALA A 348 7.58 10.62 -13.47
C ALA A 348 8.36 10.13 -14.70
N ALA A 349 9.29 10.94 -15.22
CA ALA A 349 10.14 10.56 -16.35
C ALA A 349 11.17 9.49 -15.94
N LEU A 350 11.70 9.56 -14.71
CA LEU A 350 12.64 8.56 -14.19
C LEU A 350 11.94 7.22 -13.92
N LYS A 351 10.74 7.23 -13.33
CA LYS A 351 9.89 6.03 -13.14
C LYS A 351 9.71 5.26 -14.45
N THR A 352 9.28 5.95 -15.51
CA THR A 352 9.03 5.33 -16.83
C THR A 352 10.32 4.82 -17.48
N ARG A 353 11.44 5.56 -17.36
CA ARG A 353 12.75 5.11 -17.86
C ARG A 353 13.25 3.86 -17.15
N LEU A 354 13.08 3.77 -15.84
CA LEU A 354 13.46 2.61 -15.04
C LEU A 354 12.48 1.43 -15.20
N GLY A 355 11.34 1.63 -15.87
CA GLY A 355 10.40 0.59 -16.24
C GLY A 355 9.44 0.17 -15.13
N PHE A 356 9.25 0.99 -14.10
CA PHE A 356 8.25 0.74 -13.05
C PHE A 356 6.85 1.14 -13.55
N THR A 357 5.89 0.22 -13.45
CA THR A 357 4.49 0.44 -13.83
C THR A 357 3.71 1.14 -12.71
N ASN A 358 3.82 0.63 -11.48
CA ASN A 358 3.16 1.18 -10.29
C ASN A 358 4.03 2.25 -9.59
N THR A 359 3.43 3.39 -9.23
CA THR A 359 4.08 4.48 -8.48
C THR A 359 4.53 4.02 -7.09
N THR A 360 3.72 3.22 -6.40
CA THR A 360 4.07 2.64 -5.09
C THR A 360 5.30 1.76 -5.18
N SER A 361 5.41 0.90 -6.20
CA SER A 361 6.59 0.06 -6.40
C SER A 361 7.86 0.87 -6.69
N TYR A 362 7.72 2.00 -7.41
CA TYR A 362 8.82 2.93 -7.65
C TYR A 362 9.27 3.64 -6.37
N ILE A 363 8.35 4.16 -5.57
CA ILE A 363 8.64 4.81 -4.28
C ILE A 363 9.35 3.83 -3.34
N LEU A 364 8.83 2.60 -3.22
CA LEU A 364 9.44 1.57 -2.37
C LEU A 364 10.84 1.19 -2.86
N PHE A 365 11.07 1.10 -4.17
CA PHE A 365 12.42 0.91 -4.70
C PHE A 365 13.35 2.08 -4.34
N CYS A 366 12.90 3.32 -4.46
CA CYS A 366 13.69 4.50 -4.07
C CYS A 366 14.04 4.50 -2.58
N ILE A 367 13.11 4.08 -1.71
CA ILE A 367 13.37 3.97 -0.27
C ILE A 367 14.34 2.81 -0.01
N PHE A 368 13.95 1.58 -0.28
CA PHE A 368 14.74 0.40 0.14
C PHE A 368 15.99 0.19 -0.73
N GLY A 369 15.84 0.23 -2.04
CA GLY A 369 16.96 0.08 -2.98
C GLY A 369 17.89 1.30 -2.98
N GLY A 370 17.34 2.51 -2.83
CA GLY A 370 18.13 3.73 -2.73
C GLY A 370 18.93 3.81 -1.44
N ILE A 371 18.33 3.50 -0.28
CA ILE A 371 19.03 3.44 1.01
C ILE A 371 20.12 2.37 0.97
N LEU A 372 19.84 1.18 0.44
CA LEU A 372 20.85 0.12 0.30
C LEU A 372 22.01 0.54 -0.61
N PHE A 373 21.72 1.18 -1.75
CA PHE A 373 22.74 1.68 -2.67
C PHE A 373 23.62 2.74 -2.00
N LEU A 374 22.99 3.71 -1.33
CA LEU A 374 23.69 4.79 -0.63
C LEU A 374 24.54 4.23 0.51
N PHE A 375 23.98 3.36 1.35
CA PHE A 375 24.72 2.69 2.42
C PHE A 375 25.94 1.96 1.84
N SER A 376 25.74 1.09 0.85
CA SER A 376 26.82 0.28 0.30
C SER A 376 27.94 1.12 -0.31
N THR A 377 27.60 2.22 -0.99
CA THR A 377 28.58 3.11 -1.63
C THR A 377 29.31 4.01 -0.64
N LEU A 378 28.60 4.56 0.35
CA LEU A 378 29.22 5.38 1.40
C LEU A 378 30.19 4.57 2.28
N GLN A 379 29.98 3.26 2.41
CA GLN A 379 30.87 2.40 3.19
C GLN A 379 32.06 1.85 2.40
N LEU A 380 32.13 2.02 1.07
CA LEU A 380 33.28 1.52 0.27
C LEU A 380 34.66 1.93 0.79
N PRO A 381 34.87 3.16 1.31
CA PRO A 381 36.15 3.55 1.91
C PRO A 381 36.61 2.64 3.06
N TYR A 382 35.70 1.93 3.74
CA TYR A 382 36.05 1.04 4.86
C TYR A 382 36.87 -0.18 4.44
N ILE A 383 36.95 -0.50 3.14
CA ILE A 383 37.87 -1.52 2.61
C ILE A 383 39.32 -1.18 2.99
N ASN A 384 39.67 0.10 3.09
CA ASN A 384 40.94 0.52 3.67
C ASN A 384 40.88 0.40 5.19
N ILE A 385 41.27 -0.76 5.70
CA ILE A 385 41.21 -1.08 7.13
C ILE A 385 42.04 -0.09 7.95
N ASP A 386 43.29 0.17 7.57
CA ASP A 386 44.20 0.95 8.42
C ASP A 386 44.01 2.46 8.26
N GLY A 387 43.64 2.92 7.06
CA GLY A 387 43.51 4.35 6.74
C GLY A 387 42.12 4.94 6.93
N VAL A 388 41.07 4.11 7.00
CA VAL A 388 39.69 4.59 7.17
C VAL A 388 38.98 3.83 8.29
N PHE A 389 38.78 2.52 8.16
CA PHE A 389 37.95 1.77 9.10
C PHE A 389 38.48 1.85 10.55
N CYS A 390 39.79 1.71 10.70
CA CYS A 390 40.54 1.77 11.95
C CYS A 390 41.53 2.94 12.02
N ALA A 391 41.18 4.07 11.38
CA ALA A 391 42.01 5.27 11.39
C ALA A 391 42.22 5.80 12.82
N LYS A 392 43.46 6.17 13.15
CA LYS A 392 43.79 6.77 14.46
C LYS A 392 43.12 8.15 14.62
N GLY A 393 42.49 8.38 15.78
CA GLY A 393 41.88 9.66 16.15
C GLY A 393 40.40 9.83 15.78
N ASN A 394 39.89 9.09 14.77
CA ASN A 394 38.45 9.02 14.47
C ASN A 394 38.11 7.69 13.78
N PRO A 395 38.14 6.57 14.52
CA PRO A 395 37.80 5.27 13.95
C PRO A 395 36.31 5.21 13.62
N TRP A 396 35.99 4.81 12.40
CA TRP A 396 34.61 4.60 11.95
C TRP A 396 34.02 3.26 12.41
N SER A 397 34.86 2.40 12.98
CA SER A 397 34.44 1.16 13.65
C SER A 397 33.85 1.44 15.04
N VAL A 398 33.14 0.46 15.59
CA VAL A 398 32.82 0.46 17.02
C VAL A 398 34.15 0.48 17.80
N PRO A 399 34.26 1.29 18.89
CA PRO A 399 35.50 1.33 19.65
C PRO A 399 35.89 -0.07 20.14
N GLY A 400 37.18 -0.40 20.07
CA GLY A 400 37.72 -1.68 20.52
C GLY A 400 37.76 -2.79 19.45
N GLU A 401 36.95 -2.71 18.40
CA GLU A 401 36.96 -3.73 17.32
C GLU A 401 38.29 -3.75 16.55
N CYS A 402 38.92 -2.60 16.39
CA CYS A 402 40.19 -2.47 15.68
C CYS A 402 41.35 -3.20 16.36
N TYR A 403 41.28 -3.45 17.67
CA TYR A 403 42.24 -4.31 18.38
C TYR A 403 42.35 -5.70 17.75
N VAL A 404 41.22 -6.26 17.30
CA VAL A 404 41.15 -7.58 16.67
C VAL A 404 41.52 -7.50 15.19
N PHE A 405 40.94 -6.54 14.46
CA PHE A 405 41.02 -6.49 13.00
C PHE A 405 42.33 -5.89 12.44
N GLN A 406 43.09 -5.16 13.25
CA GLN A 406 44.41 -4.66 12.84
C GLN A 406 45.51 -5.73 12.92
N LYS A 407 45.32 -6.79 13.70
CA LYS A 407 46.32 -7.86 13.85
C LYS A 407 46.37 -8.76 12.60
N PRO A 408 47.56 -9.17 12.13
CA PRO A 408 47.66 -10.10 11.01
C PRO A 408 47.05 -11.46 11.40
N GLY A 409 46.32 -12.07 10.47
CA GLY A 409 45.70 -13.38 10.68
C GLY A 409 44.33 -13.53 10.01
N LEU A 410 43.60 -14.55 10.47
CA LEU A 410 42.30 -14.95 9.92
C LEU A 410 41.25 -13.84 10.09
N MET A 411 41.23 -13.13 11.23
CA MET A 411 40.23 -12.09 11.51
C MET A 411 40.37 -10.89 10.59
N ARG A 412 41.60 -10.41 10.35
CA ARG A 412 41.88 -9.33 9.40
C ARG A 412 41.52 -9.72 7.97
N SER A 413 41.88 -10.94 7.56
CA SER A 413 41.55 -11.45 6.23
C SER A 413 40.03 -11.62 6.07
N GLY A 414 39.35 -12.07 7.12
CA GLY A 414 37.90 -12.23 7.18
C GLY A 414 37.16 -10.91 7.04
N ILE A 415 37.51 -9.87 7.81
CA ILE A 415 36.83 -8.58 7.71
C ILE A 415 37.10 -7.90 6.37
N LEU A 416 38.31 -8.02 5.83
CA LEU A 416 38.62 -7.51 4.49
C LEU A 416 37.76 -8.21 3.45
N LEU A 417 37.71 -9.56 3.47
CA LEU A 417 36.89 -10.35 2.57
C LEU A 417 35.40 -9.98 2.69
N HIS A 418 34.90 -9.80 3.91
CA HIS A 418 33.52 -9.38 4.19
C HIS A 418 33.19 -8.03 3.53
N LEU A 419 34.06 -7.02 3.69
CA LEU A 419 33.85 -5.69 3.11
C LEU A 419 33.96 -5.66 1.58
N VAL A 420 34.98 -6.30 0.99
CA VAL A 420 35.17 -6.31 -0.48
C VAL A 420 34.11 -7.12 -1.21
N THR A 421 33.37 -7.98 -0.50
CA THR A 421 32.28 -8.77 -1.09
C THR A 421 30.92 -8.08 -0.89
N PHE A 422 30.52 -7.78 0.35
CA PHE A 422 29.18 -7.27 0.61
C PHE A 422 28.94 -5.84 0.17
N LEU A 423 29.94 -4.95 0.24
CA LEU A 423 29.75 -3.55 -0.19
C LEU A 423 29.51 -3.46 -1.71
N PRO A 424 30.32 -4.11 -2.57
CA PRO A 424 30.01 -4.15 -3.99
C PRO A 424 28.71 -4.93 -4.28
N ALA A 425 28.45 -6.05 -3.61
CA ALA A 425 27.22 -6.82 -3.82
C ALA A 425 25.95 -6.01 -3.49
N GLY A 426 25.96 -5.26 -2.39
CA GLY A 426 24.86 -4.39 -1.96
C GLY A 426 24.61 -3.23 -2.93
N ALA A 427 25.65 -2.66 -3.54
CA ALA A 427 25.48 -1.66 -4.59
C ALA A 427 24.94 -2.29 -5.90
N LEU A 428 25.48 -3.45 -6.28
CA LEU A 428 25.16 -4.12 -7.54
C LEU A 428 23.75 -4.75 -7.56
N VAL A 429 23.25 -5.22 -6.41
CA VAL A 429 21.92 -5.81 -6.33
C VAL A 429 20.82 -4.79 -6.62
N CYS A 430 21.02 -3.51 -6.33
CA CYS A 430 20.01 -2.49 -6.61
C CYS A 430 19.62 -2.45 -8.10
N PHE A 431 20.55 -2.78 -9.00
CA PHE A 431 20.28 -2.91 -10.43
C PHE A 431 19.48 -4.17 -10.78
N GLN A 432 19.51 -5.23 -9.96
CA GLN A 432 18.68 -6.42 -10.17
C GLN A 432 17.18 -6.11 -10.05
N PHE A 433 16.82 -5.13 -9.23
CA PHE A 433 15.43 -4.76 -8.98
C PHE A 433 14.87 -3.72 -9.95
N ILE A 434 15.68 -3.20 -10.89
CA ILE A 434 15.23 -2.26 -11.92
C ILE A 434 14.54 -3.02 -13.07
N PRO A 435 13.22 -2.83 -13.31
CA PRO A 435 12.51 -3.55 -14.36
C PRO A 435 13.05 -3.34 -15.78
N ALA A 436 13.52 -2.14 -16.11
CA ALA A 436 14.06 -1.84 -17.44
C ALA A 436 15.29 -2.70 -17.80
N LEU A 437 16.08 -3.15 -16.82
CA LEU A 437 17.25 -3.99 -17.05
C LEU A 437 16.91 -5.44 -17.37
N ARG A 438 15.65 -5.86 -17.18
CA ARG A 438 15.14 -7.19 -17.55
C ARG A 438 14.66 -7.26 -19.02
N ARG A 439 14.67 -6.15 -19.76
CA ARG A 439 14.29 -6.11 -21.19
C ARG A 439 15.33 -6.83 -22.07
N PRO A 440 14.96 -7.35 -23.26
CA PRO A 440 15.87 -8.13 -24.13
C PRO A 440 17.21 -7.44 -24.41
N LYS A 441 17.22 -6.11 -24.54
CA LYS A 441 18.43 -5.31 -24.76
C LYS A 441 19.47 -5.41 -23.64
N TYR A 442 19.03 -5.56 -22.39
CA TYR A 442 19.90 -5.50 -21.19
C TYR A 442 19.97 -6.83 -20.42
N ILE A 443 19.30 -7.88 -20.92
CA ILE A 443 19.18 -9.16 -20.20
C ILE A 443 20.54 -9.83 -19.92
N LYS A 444 21.53 -9.65 -20.82
CA LYS A 444 22.89 -10.17 -20.61
C LYS A 444 23.55 -9.52 -19.38
N PHE A 445 23.43 -8.19 -19.26
CA PHE A 445 23.92 -7.45 -18.11
C PHE A 445 23.22 -7.89 -16.82
N HIS A 446 21.88 -7.99 -16.85
CA HIS A 446 21.12 -8.43 -15.68
C HIS A 446 21.56 -9.80 -15.17
N ARG A 447 21.75 -10.77 -16.08
CA ARG A 447 22.24 -12.12 -15.73
C ARG A 447 23.66 -12.12 -15.18
N LEU A 448 24.59 -11.44 -15.85
CA LEU A 448 25.98 -11.36 -15.39
C LEU A 448 26.07 -10.71 -14.01
N ASN A 449 25.39 -9.57 -13.83
CA ASN A 449 25.32 -8.88 -12.56
C ASN A 449 24.70 -9.79 -11.47
N GLY A 450 23.69 -10.59 -11.81
CA GLY A 450 23.07 -11.52 -10.86
C GLY A 450 24.03 -12.60 -10.38
N TYR A 451 24.83 -13.19 -11.28
CA TYR A 451 25.85 -14.16 -10.90
C TYR A 451 26.95 -13.55 -10.04
N VAL A 452 27.44 -12.36 -10.40
CA VAL A 452 28.44 -11.65 -9.60
C VAL A 452 27.92 -11.39 -8.19
N VAL A 453 26.70 -10.87 -8.08
CA VAL A 453 26.05 -10.62 -6.78
C VAL A 453 25.94 -11.90 -5.95
N LEU A 454 25.49 -13.01 -6.53
CA LEU A 454 25.36 -14.29 -5.81
C LEU A 454 26.72 -14.83 -5.32
N VAL A 455 27.77 -14.75 -6.13
CA VAL A 455 29.12 -15.21 -5.75
C VAL A 455 29.68 -14.34 -4.64
N LEU A 456 29.59 -13.02 -4.77
CA LEU A 456 30.06 -12.09 -3.74
C LEU A 456 29.29 -12.31 -2.43
N SER A 457 27.96 -12.43 -2.48
CA SER A 457 27.15 -12.70 -1.28
C SER A 457 27.55 -14.01 -0.61
N ALA A 458 27.81 -15.09 -1.36
CA ALA A 458 28.25 -16.36 -0.78
C ALA A 458 29.60 -16.25 -0.07
N LEU A 459 30.59 -15.62 -0.71
CA LEU A 459 31.90 -15.37 -0.10
C LEU A 459 31.81 -14.46 1.12
N GLY A 460 30.98 -13.41 1.04
CA GLY A 460 30.73 -12.50 2.14
C GLY A 460 30.06 -13.19 3.34
N THR A 461 29.12 -14.10 3.10
CA THR A 461 28.48 -14.89 4.15
C THR A 461 29.49 -15.79 4.86
N VAL A 462 30.38 -16.46 4.13
CA VAL A 462 31.47 -17.25 4.74
C VAL A 462 32.39 -16.35 5.56
N ALA A 463 32.75 -15.18 5.04
CA ALA A 463 33.57 -14.21 5.75
C ALA A 463 32.89 -13.69 7.03
N ALA A 464 31.57 -13.47 7.00
CA ALA A 464 30.79 -13.06 8.17
C ALA A 464 30.83 -14.13 9.27
N LEU A 465 30.69 -15.40 8.91
CA LEU A 465 30.77 -16.53 9.86
C LEU A 465 32.19 -16.70 10.43
N ILE A 466 33.23 -16.33 9.69
CA ILE A 466 34.61 -16.35 10.20
C ILE A 466 34.81 -15.27 11.28
N ILE A 467 34.30 -14.06 11.06
CA ILE A 467 34.57 -12.92 11.96
C ILE A 467 33.61 -12.83 13.15
N GLU A 468 32.46 -13.51 13.12
CA GLU A 468 31.43 -13.42 14.15
C GLU A 468 31.89 -13.83 15.55
N SER A 469 32.97 -14.61 15.64
CA SER A 469 33.50 -15.08 16.92
C SER A 469 34.09 -13.95 17.75
N GLU A 470 34.46 -12.84 17.11
CA GLU A 470 35.09 -11.67 17.72
C GLU A 470 34.30 -10.38 17.47
N ALA A 471 33.60 -10.28 16.32
CA ALA A 471 32.86 -9.09 15.95
C ALA A 471 31.79 -8.75 16.99
N MET A 472 31.77 -7.49 17.43
CA MET A 472 30.86 -7.00 18.48
C MET A 472 30.95 -7.83 19.77
N GLY A 473 32.15 -8.32 20.10
CA GLY A 473 32.42 -9.11 21.29
C GLY A 473 32.02 -10.59 21.20
N GLY A 474 31.49 -11.04 20.06
CA GLY A 474 31.36 -12.47 19.77
C GLY A 474 30.48 -13.29 20.72
N ILE A 475 29.63 -12.64 21.53
CA ILE A 475 28.73 -13.32 22.47
C ILE A 475 27.79 -14.28 21.74
N LEU A 476 27.36 -15.33 22.43
CA LEU A 476 26.56 -16.41 21.84
C LEU A 476 25.29 -15.89 21.12
N SER A 477 24.62 -14.88 21.67
CA SER A 477 23.44 -14.26 21.06
C SER A 477 23.74 -13.60 19.70
N ASN A 478 24.90 -12.96 19.56
CA ASN A 478 25.35 -12.36 18.30
C ASN A 478 25.63 -13.44 17.25
N ARG A 479 26.30 -14.53 17.65
CA ARG A 479 26.58 -15.68 16.77
C ARG A 479 25.30 -16.33 16.28
N ILE A 480 24.33 -16.58 17.16
CA ILE A 480 23.03 -17.15 16.79
C ILE A 480 22.30 -16.23 15.79
N GLY A 481 22.32 -14.91 16.01
CA GLY A 481 21.76 -13.94 15.06
C GLY A 481 22.41 -14.02 13.69
N THR A 482 23.75 -14.05 13.64
CA THR A 482 24.51 -14.16 12.39
C THR A 482 24.25 -15.49 11.68
N TRP A 483 24.24 -16.62 12.39
CA TRP A 483 23.92 -17.94 11.84
C TRP A 483 22.52 -18.00 11.24
N THR A 484 21.55 -17.45 11.96
CA THR A 484 20.15 -17.40 11.52
C THR A 484 20.05 -16.60 10.23
N LEU A 485 20.62 -15.38 10.21
CA LEU A 485 20.57 -14.52 9.04
C LEU A 485 21.31 -15.14 7.84
N ALA A 486 22.52 -15.68 8.06
CA ALA A 486 23.31 -16.37 7.04
C ALA A 486 22.55 -17.55 6.43
N THR A 487 21.92 -18.38 7.27
CA THR A 487 21.14 -19.54 6.84
C THR A 487 19.94 -19.12 6.00
N LEU A 488 19.17 -18.13 6.47
CA LEU A 488 17.97 -17.65 5.78
C LEU A 488 18.31 -17.00 4.43
N VAL A 489 19.28 -16.08 4.41
CA VAL A 489 19.70 -15.41 3.18
C VAL A 489 20.26 -16.41 2.17
N THR A 490 21.10 -17.35 2.60
CA THR A 490 21.65 -18.40 1.74
C THR A 490 20.55 -19.30 1.19
N THR A 491 19.62 -19.75 2.04
CA THR A 491 18.50 -20.59 1.63
C THR A 491 17.62 -19.88 0.60
N ALA A 492 17.31 -18.60 0.82
CA ALA A 492 16.53 -17.80 -0.13
C ALA A 492 17.29 -17.58 -1.45
N ALA A 493 18.59 -17.31 -1.41
CA ALA A 493 19.42 -17.17 -2.59
C ALA A 493 19.45 -18.48 -3.42
N VAL A 494 19.64 -19.63 -2.75
CA VAL A 494 19.61 -20.96 -3.39
C VAL A 494 18.24 -21.26 -3.98
N LYS A 495 17.15 -21.07 -3.22
CA LYS A 495 15.79 -21.30 -3.73
C LYS A 495 15.48 -20.40 -4.93
N GLY A 496 15.87 -19.13 -4.89
CA GLY A 496 15.69 -18.24 -6.02
C GLY A 496 16.53 -18.67 -7.24
N TYR A 497 17.77 -19.13 -7.04
CA TYR A 497 18.60 -19.67 -8.12
C TYR A 497 18.00 -20.94 -8.74
N VAL A 498 17.50 -21.84 -7.90
CA VAL A 498 16.83 -23.08 -8.35
C VAL A 498 15.55 -22.74 -9.13
N SER A 499 14.70 -21.85 -8.62
CA SER A 499 13.47 -21.42 -9.30
C SER A 499 13.74 -20.84 -10.69
N ILE A 500 14.80 -20.06 -10.89
CA ILE A 500 15.10 -19.52 -12.23
C ILE A 500 15.59 -20.60 -13.19
N LYS A 501 16.28 -21.65 -12.71
CA LYS A 501 16.65 -22.81 -13.54
C LYS A 501 15.43 -23.61 -14.00
N TYR A 502 14.42 -23.72 -13.14
CA TYR A 502 13.10 -24.28 -13.49
C TYR A 502 12.18 -23.30 -14.25
N ARG A 503 12.66 -22.11 -14.60
CA ARG A 503 11.90 -21.05 -15.30
C ARG A 503 10.68 -20.54 -14.52
N GLU A 504 10.67 -20.71 -13.20
CA GLU A 504 9.64 -20.18 -12.29
C GLU A 504 9.97 -18.73 -11.88
N ILE A 505 9.74 -17.78 -12.79
CA ILE A 505 10.18 -16.39 -12.66
C ILE A 505 9.61 -15.71 -11.40
N GLU A 506 8.33 -15.95 -11.08
CA GLU A 506 7.69 -15.34 -9.91
C GLU A 506 8.26 -15.87 -8.59
N LYS A 507 8.53 -17.18 -8.51
CA LYS A 507 9.17 -17.77 -7.33
C LYS A 507 10.61 -17.27 -7.18
N HIS A 508 11.36 -17.17 -8.29
CA HIS A 508 12.69 -16.58 -8.30
C HIS A 508 12.66 -15.15 -7.74
N ARG A 509 11.75 -14.30 -8.25
CA ARG A 509 11.59 -12.91 -7.78
C ARG A 509 11.30 -12.87 -6.28
N ALA A 510 10.34 -13.66 -5.81
CA ALA A 510 9.92 -13.67 -4.41
C ALA A 510 11.06 -14.11 -3.47
N TRP A 511 11.84 -15.13 -3.85
CA TRP A 511 12.99 -15.59 -3.06
C TRP A 511 14.15 -14.59 -3.07
N MET A 512 14.44 -13.96 -4.22
CA MET A 512 15.49 -12.92 -4.29
C MET A 512 15.12 -11.69 -3.44
N LEU A 513 13.85 -11.29 -3.43
CA LEU A 513 13.38 -10.23 -2.56
C LEU A 513 13.55 -10.57 -1.08
N ARG A 514 13.19 -11.79 -0.64
CA ARG A 514 13.41 -12.25 0.73
C ARG A 514 14.88 -12.22 1.13
N ALA A 515 15.76 -12.78 0.29
CA ALA A 515 17.20 -12.82 0.56
C ALA A 515 17.75 -11.42 0.86
N TRP A 516 17.39 -10.43 0.04
CA TRP A 516 17.93 -9.08 0.17
C TRP A 516 17.25 -8.23 1.24
N PHE A 517 15.94 -8.39 1.48
CA PHE A 517 15.29 -7.73 2.61
C PHE A 517 15.79 -8.26 3.95
N TRP A 518 16.00 -9.57 4.06
CA TRP A 518 16.62 -10.12 5.26
C TRP A 518 18.05 -9.59 5.42
N ALA A 519 18.86 -9.55 4.35
CA ALA A 519 20.20 -8.97 4.40
C ALA A 519 20.21 -7.47 4.80
N THR A 520 19.23 -6.68 4.35
CA THR A 520 19.12 -5.26 4.73
C THR A 520 18.70 -5.03 6.18
N SER A 521 18.34 -6.06 6.93
CA SER A 521 18.12 -5.97 8.38
C SER A 521 19.33 -5.39 9.13
N ILE A 522 20.55 -5.54 8.60
CA ILE A 522 21.77 -4.93 9.16
C ILE A 522 21.72 -3.39 9.12
N ILE A 523 21.10 -2.81 8.09
CA ILE A 523 20.92 -1.35 7.99
C ILE A 523 19.90 -0.89 9.03
N THR A 524 18.75 -1.57 9.13
CA THR A 524 17.72 -1.26 10.13
C THR A 524 18.23 -1.43 11.55
N MET A 525 18.98 -2.51 11.81
CA MET A 525 19.64 -2.77 13.08
C MET A 525 20.53 -1.60 13.48
N ARG A 526 21.32 -1.01 12.58
CA ARG A 526 22.23 0.09 12.91
C ARG A 526 21.50 1.33 13.46
N PHE A 527 20.32 1.66 12.92
CA PHE A 527 19.50 2.74 13.47
C PHE A 527 18.98 2.40 14.87
N ILE A 528 18.46 1.18 15.04
CA ILE A 528 17.93 0.71 16.34
C ILE A 528 19.05 0.64 17.39
N LEU A 529 20.24 0.19 16.99
CA LEU A 529 21.41 0.02 17.84
C LEU A 529 21.82 1.32 18.52
N VAL A 530 21.93 2.41 17.76
CA VAL A 530 22.31 3.72 18.31
C VAL A 530 21.26 4.21 19.30
N SER A 531 19.97 4.05 18.98
CA SER A 531 18.88 4.42 19.90
C SER A 531 18.90 3.59 21.18
N LEU A 532 19.09 2.26 21.07
CA LEU A 532 19.18 1.38 22.24
C LEU A 532 20.39 1.72 23.12
N ALA A 533 21.54 2.01 22.50
CA ALA A 533 22.75 2.33 23.22
C ALA A 533 22.62 3.65 24.02
N HIS A 534 21.90 4.65 23.51
CA HIS A 534 21.53 5.84 24.29
C HIS A 534 20.62 5.49 25.49
N VAL A 535 19.66 4.56 25.30
CA VAL A 535 18.71 4.17 26.35
C VAL A 535 19.40 3.41 27.48
N ILE A 536 20.24 2.42 27.16
CA ILE A 536 20.94 1.61 28.17
C ILE A 536 22.22 2.26 28.68
N GLY A 537 22.72 3.30 28.01
CA GLY A 537 23.80 4.15 28.54
C GLY A 537 23.31 5.16 29.59
N HIS A 538 22.00 5.29 29.80
CA HIS A 538 21.45 6.15 30.85
C HIS A 538 21.68 5.54 32.25
N PRO A 539 22.13 6.31 33.27
CA PRO A 539 22.49 5.77 34.58
C PRO A 539 21.39 4.94 35.28
N SER A 540 20.11 5.27 35.05
CA SER A 540 18.99 4.52 35.65
C SER A 540 18.66 3.18 34.95
N ARG A 541 19.28 2.91 33.81
CA ARG A 541 19.04 1.71 32.97
C ARG A 541 20.33 1.02 32.55
N SER A 542 21.44 1.39 33.19
CA SER A 542 22.76 0.83 32.90
C SER A 542 22.78 -0.66 33.21
N THR A 543 23.42 -1.43 32.34
CA THR A 543 23.70 -2.85 32.54
C THR A 543 25.20 -3.07 32.53
N THR A 544 25.65 -4.26 32.92
CA THR A 544 27.07 -4.62 32.90
C THR A 544 27.31 -5.75 31.91
N MET A 545 28.49 -5.75 31.28
CA MET A 545 28.96 -6.88 30.48
C MET A 545 30.40 -7.24 30.87
N SER A 546 30.81 -8.48 30.60
CA SER A 546 32.22 -8.86 30.64
C SER A 546 32.96 -8.39 29.39
N MET A 547 34.16 -7.85 29.55
CA MET A 547 35.03 -7.42 28.46
C MET A 547 36.50 -7.80 28.75
N PRO A 548 37.26 -8.31 27.76
CA PRO A 548 38.67 -8.61 27.94
C PRO A 548 39.50 -7.37 28.32
N CYS A 549 40.38 -7.51 29.32
CA CYS A 549 41.23 -6.41 29.78
C CYS A 549 42.18 -5.89 28.69
N THR A 550 42.56 -6.73 27.73
CA THR A 550 43.32 -6.32 26.53
C THR A 550 42.59 -5.30 25.66
N VAL A 551 41.27 -5.42 25.54
CA VAL A 551 40.43 -4.48 24.77
C VAL A 551 40.22 -3.20 25.58
N ILE A 552 40.06 -3.31 26.90
CA ILE A 552 39.94 -2.16 27.80
C ILE A 552 41.22 -1.31 27.77
N GLU A 553 42.39 -1.94 27.82
CA GLU A 553 43.69 -1.28 27.66
C GLU A 553 43.79 -0.57 26.30
N TYR A 554 43.39 -1.24 25.21
CA TYR A 554 43.38 -0.63 23.88
C TYR A 554 42.46 0.59 23.79
N LEU A 555 41.32 0.57 24.50
CA LEU A 555 40.33 1.65 24.51
C LEU A 555 40.69 2.83 25.40
N HIS A 556 41.59 2.62 26.36
CA HIS A 556 41.90 3.60 27.38
C HIS A 556 43.41 3.86 27.36
N GLU A 557 43.81 4.89 26.58
CA GLU A 557 45.22 5.24 26.31
C GLU A 557 46.08 5.43 27.60
N SER A 558 45.44 5.58 28.77
CA SER A 558 46.07 5.77 30.09
C SER A 558 46.46 4.49 30.85
N PHE A 559 46.46 3.31 30.21
CA PHE A 559 46.78 2.04 30.88
C PHE A 559 48.25 1.68 31.19
N PRO A 560 49.30 2.52 31.01
CA PRO A 560 50.60 2.19 31.58
C PRO A 560 50.83 2.92 32.91
N GLY A 561 50.59 2.23 34.03
CA GLY A 561 51.28 2.52 35.30
C GLY A 561 50.79 3.69 36.17
N THR A 562 49.57 4.21 35.99
CA THR A 562 49.03 5.24 36.89
C THR A 562 48.31 4.64 38.12
N ARG A 563 48.44 5.29 39.28
CA ARG A 563 47.94 4.83 40.61
C ARG A 563 46.42 4.70 40.75
N GLN A 564 45.64 4.97 39.70
CA GLN A 564 44.17 4.88 39.70
C GLN A 564 43.72 4.04 38.51
N ASN A 565 43.70 2.72 38.69
CA ASN A 565 43.09 1.80 37.72
C ASN A 565 41.56 1.80 37.92
N PRO A 566 40.76 2.32 36.96
CA PRO A 566 39.29 2.30 37.06
C PRO A 566 38.69 0.89 36.98
N TYR A 567 39.47 -0.11 36.54
CA TYR A 567 39.08 -1.52 36.44
C TYR A 567 39.99 -2.42 37.28
N PRO A 568 39.84 -2.44 38.62
CA PRO A 568 40.71 -3.21 39.52
C PRO A 568 40.72 -4.73 39.22
N SER A 569 39.66 -5.25 38.60
CA SER A 569 39.59 -6.64 38.13
C SER A 569 40.63 -7.00 37.05
N CYS A 570 41.23 -6.01 36.39
CA CYS A 570 42.32 -6.22 35.43
C CYS A 570 43.71 -6.33 36.09
N ALA A 571 43.83 -6.37 37.42
CA ALA A 571 45.12 -6.45 38.11
C ALA A 571 45.99 -7.65 37.66
N ALA A 572 45.38 -8.84 37.51
CA ALA A 572 46.08 -10.05 37.07
C ALA A 572 46.57 -9.99 35.61
N TYR A 573 45.90 -9.17 34.77
CA TYR A 573 46.37 -8.88 33.41
C TYR A 573 47.58 -7.94 33.42
N ILE A 574 47.51 -6.88 34.22
CA ILE A 574 48.58 -5.89 34.36
C ILE A 574 49.85 -6.52 34.96
N SER A 575 49.70 -7.45 35.92
CA SER A 575 50.83 -8.20 36.49
C SER A 575 51.42 -9.25 35.55
N GLY A 576 50.74 -9.54 34.43
CA GLY A 576 51.13 -10.60 33.49
C GLY A 576 50.78 -12.03 33.95
N GLU A 577 50.09 -12.19 35.09
CA GLU A 577 49.70 -13.50 35.62
C GLU A 577 48.59 -14.17 34.79
N ASN A 578 47.64 -13.38 34.27
CA ASN A 578 46.55 -13.89 33.43
C ASN A 578 46.31 -12.97 32.21
N PRO A 579 46.86 -13.31 31.03
CA PRO A 579 46.67 -12.52 29.81
C PRO A 579 45.23 -12.58 29.26
N LEU A 580 44.39 -13.49 29.76
CA LEU A 580 42.99 -13.68 29.35
C LEU A 580 42.00 -13.11 30.37
N GLN A 581 42.45 -12.27 31.31
CA GLN A 581 41.58 -11.67 32.31
C GLN A 581 40.49 -10.82 31.66
N GLU A 582 39.27 -10.92 32.20
CA GLU A 582 38.14 -10.07 31.84
C GLU A 582 37.74 -9.17 33.02
N ALA A 583 37.06 -8.07 32.71
CA ALA A 583 36.49 -7.14 33.66
C ALA A 583 35.04 -6.80 33.32
N LEU A 584 34.26 -6.51 34.34
CA LEU A 584 32.89 -6.03 34.16
C LEU A 584 32.92 -4.53 33.83
N VAL A 585 32.29 -4.18 32.70
CA VAL A 585 32.15 -2.81 32.21
C VAL A 585 30.67 -2.43 32.22
N THR A 586 30.35 -1.32 32.87
CA THR A 586 28.99 -0.77 32.91
C THR A 586 28.71 0.01 31.63
N THR A 587 27.52 -0.16 31.06
CA THR A 587 27.10 0.57 29.86
C THR A 587 26.92 2.05 30.17
N ASN A 588 27.49 2.89 29.31
CA ASN A 588 27.46 4.34 29.42
C ASN A 588 27.35 4.96 28.01
N TRP A 589 26.87 6.19 27.93
CA TRP A 589 26.83 6.98 26.68
C TRP A 589 27.58 8.31 26.83
N ASP A 590 28.68 8.29 27.59
CA ASP A 590 29.64 9.40 27.69
C ASP A 590 30.77 9.19 26.68
N LEU A 591 31.01 10.19 25.82
CA LEU A 591 32.06 10.17 24.80
C LEU A 591 33.47 10.04 25.40
N ASN A 592 33.64 10.33 26.68
CA ASN A 592 34.90 10.17 27.40
C ASN A 592 35.10 8.75 27.96
N ASP A 593 34.06 7.91 27.96
CA ASP A 593 34.09 6.53 28.45
C ASP A 593 33.91 5.54 27.28
N LEU A 594 34.97 5.39 26.50
CA LEU A 594 34.99 4.47 25.34
C LEU A 594 34.67 3.01 25.72
N PRO A 595 35.15 2.44 26.84
CA PRO A 595 34.69 1.13 27.30
C PRO A 595 33.19 1.07 27.55
N GLY A 596 32.60 2.08 28.21
CA GLY A 596 31.17 2.14 28.48
C GLY A 596 30.29 2.33 27.24
N ILE A 597 30.76 3.04 26.21
CA ILE A 597 30.09 3.10 24.89
C ILE A 597 30.16 1.76 24.16
N THR A 598 31.33 1.11 24.19
CA THR A 598 31.55 -0.23 23.58
C THR A 598 30.63 -1.26 24.23
N ALA A 599 30.64 -1.26 25.56
CA ALA A 599 29.51 -1.41 26.46
C ALA A 599 28.11 -1.48 25.83
N ALA A 600 27.53 -0.29 25.70
CA ALA A 600 26.17 -0.10 25.23
C ALA A 600 25.94 -0.65 23.80
N LEU A 601 26.91 -0.52 22.90
CA LEU A 601 26.80 -1.00 21.54
C LEU A 601 26.79 -2.53 21.44
N ARG A 602 27.65 -3.24 22.18
CA ARG A 602 27.68 -4.71 22.11
C ARG A 602 26.44 -5.36 22.74
N VAL A 603 25.93 -4.80 23.85
CA VAL A 603 24.65 -5.28 24.44
C VAL A 603 23.48 -5.04 23.49
N GLY A 604 23.41 -3.84 22.91
CA GLY A 604 22.32 -3.47 21.99
C GLY A 604 22.32 -4.24 20.68
N TYR A 605 23.45 -4.83 20.28
CA TYR A 605 23.63 -5.47 18.97
C TYR A 605 22.64 -6.61 18.71
N ALA A 606 22.54 -7.57 19.64
CA ALA A 606 21.63 -8.71 19.47
C ALA A 606 20.16 -8.27 19.40
N VAL A 607 19.74 -7.37 20.29
CA VAL A 607 18.36 -6.86 20.36
C VAL A 607 18.02 -6.07 19.10
N GLY A 608 18.90 -5.17 18.69
CA GLY A 608 18.75 -4.41 17.45
C GLY A 608 18.71 -5.33 16.22
N GLY A 609 19.50 -6.42 16.23
CA GLY A 609 19.55 -7.40 15.17
C GLY A 609 18.22 -8.13 15.00
N TRP A 610 17.65 -8.65 16.10
CA TRP A 610 16.36 -9.32 16.07
C TRP A 610 15.21 -8.40 15.70
N LEU A 611 15.14 -7.20 16.27
CA LEU A 611 14.11 -6.21 15.92
C LEU A 611 14.24 -5.78 14.45
N GLY A 612 15.45 -5.48 13.99
CA GLY A 612 15.73 -5.15 12.61
C GLY A 612 15.31 -6.28 11.66
N PHE A 613 15.60 -7.53 12.01
CA PHE A 613 15.18 -8.70 11.24
C PHE A 613 13.66 -8.83 11.18
N LEU A 614 12.96 -8.77 12.31
CA LEU A 614 11.49 -8.91 12.36
C LEU A 614 10.75 -7.84 11.55
N ILE A 615 11.21 -6.59 11.62
CA ILE A 615 10.66 -5.47 10.84
C ILE A 615 10.82 -5.75 9.33
N ASN A 616 12.02 -6.15 8.90
CA ASN A 616 12.28 -6.43 7.49
C ASN A 616 11.55 -7.69 7.00
N ALA A 617 11.51 -8.74 7.82
CA ALA A 617 10.83 -10.00 7.50
C ALA A 617 9.31 -9.80 7.36
N THR A 618 8.70 -9.05 8.26
CA THR A 618 7.27 -8.71 8.16
C THR A 618 7.00 -7.82 6.95
N GLY A 619 7.84 -6.79 6.75
CA GLY A 619 7.71 -5.85 5.64
C GLY A 619 7.78 -6.53 4.27
N ILE A 620 8.67 -7.51 4.10
CA ILE A 620 8.79 -8.22 2.82
C ILE A 620 7.60 -9.13 2.52
N GLU A 621 7.04 -9.81 3.52
CA GLU A 621 5.86 -10.66 3.29
C GLU A 621 4.64 -9.82 2.90
N ILE A 622 4.45 -8.67 3.55
CA ILE A 622 3.41 -7.70 3.16
C ILE A 622 3.65 -7.20 1.73
N TYR A 623 4.90 -6.89 1.38
CA TYR A 623 5.25 -6.43 0.03
C TYR A 623 4.99 -7.50 -1.03
N ILE A 624 5.38 -8.74 -0.78
CA ILE A 624 5.14 -9.85 -1.71
C ILE A 624 3.64 -10.09 -1.85
N TRP A 625 2.88 -10.06 -0.76
CA TRP A 625 1.43 -10.21 -0.79
C TRP A 625 0.76 -9.11 -1.63
N LYS A 626 1.12 -7.84 -1.42
CA LYS A 626 0.58 -6.70 -2.20
C LYS A 626 1.04 -6.64 -3.65
N THR A 627 2.16 -7.28 -3.98
CA THR A 627 2.75 -7.25 -5.34
C THR A 627 2.75 -8.61 -6.03
N ALA A 628 2.04 -9.58 -5.48
CA ALA A 628 1.79 -10.84 -6.13
C ALA A 628 0.88 -10.60 -7.35
N PRO A 629 1.19 -11.14 -8.52
CA PRO A 629 0.23 -11.13 -9.62
C PRO A 629 -1.05 -11.85 -9.16
N PRO A 630 -2.25 -11.39 -9.56
CA PRO A 630 -3.49 -12.08 -9.25
C PRO A 630 -3.34 -13.53 -9.71
N GLN A 631 -3.65 -14.47 -8.80
CA GLN A 631 -3.65 -15.89 -9.17
C GLN A 631 -4.59 -16.02 -10.36
N LYS A 632 -4.04 -16.43 -11.51
CA LYS A 632 -4.87 -16.97 -12.59
C LYS A 632 -5.61 -18.14 -11.97
N LEU A 633 -6.91 -17.98 -11.70
CA LEU A 633 -7.80 -19.10 -11.50
C LEU A 633 -7.56 -20.00 -12.71
N LYS A 634 -6.98 -21.18 -12.46
CA LYS A 634 -7.00 -22.26 -13.45
C LYS A 634 -8.46 -22.65 -13.54
N VAL A 635 -9.16 -22.04 -14.50
CA VAL A 635 -10.45 -22.51 -15.00
C VAL A 635 -10.19 -23.78 -15.79
#